data_AF-A0A918TU12-F1
#
_entry.id   AF-A0A918TU12-F1
#
_cell.length_a   1.000
_cell.length_b   1.000
_cell.length_c   1.000
_cell.angle_alpha   90.00
_cell.angle_beta   90.00
_cell.angle_gamma   90.00
#
_symmetry.space_group_name_H-M   'P 1'
#
loop_
_entity.id
_entity.type
_entity.pdbx_description
1 polymer ?
#
loop_
_entity_poly.entity_id
_entity_poly.type
_entity_poly.pdbx_seq_one_letter_code
_entity_poly.pdbx_strand_id
1 'polypeptide(L)'
;MALSLKDLLDLFPDPGGDFVLPGDRIADIPGIGPLLETWLTSADITVNGAIPNRGEVTVEGTLSFTLVDGPCPVVVSFTVDAAQVVTGVMLDFTLPATEEDSGEEDPFSPHLQLSTGAQGFSAALVLAFTGADGEPKTMTFTASYQEGALIGDWSSEDGVSWDDVAHALGTAPADLPPALVPVLKQVAFAYEKRKKAFVFSAATEYVQLAFASLPQRAGTGTAGPRLRAVLLQGKYEAGLADLPSVGEYAPIEDDLVFAGLQAFHLSAAMTVRKVKALNDLMSNVGVQLGLPTRSLTAGASLAVTAATALTEKNYGLVYPLRRRPQPGPVPPPRLGTGARSDDEDVPAQASVPLDAVFGPLRLSEIGLSYAEGTARVTIDATVDAGGIELSASELGFALRLADGDWHFRPTLDGLGLAFDRPPVRIGGAFLVKEAQSPYDLLFAGMAAIEAKAVSVKVLGAYARAEGGCPSLFLYGVLAGRNGLGPPPFQVRGIAAGFGYNSSVRVPAPAETPDFPFVAELGSGGERPPLDVLDDLLDGSGGRPPWLSPAQGQIWFALGIDFTVFRLVEGKVLALVEFGDDFTIAVLGLATASFPVRRDSGAAIARVQLAMQALYTSSDGLLALAAELTPQSYVLDPECRLTGGLAYRTWFDGPHQGDFVFCLGGYATGFDRPDHYPVVPRLGYTWGISSVVTVRGEAYTALTPAAIMAGGKLEVSFHSGIVDAWLTARLDALVQWKPFYFRLGVGVRIGFAVDLWLFTVRGEVGVDLDLWGPPVGGIATVHLWCIDFDVSFGADPGTRAKDVGWTEFQEQLPARDEMLRITPLTGILPENEATRALRRAAGDDRWVVSADGFSFSTTTPVPASKATVHSWESPGKPLDIRPMEVTGLASEHTLTVHLGDDEAFDPVRRGWTVDTVTANVPQALWGTGEPNAGDAGDSALVPGQIIGLTVTVPAPQDGPTPGGMTDVALGFDDLAPSHALPVTPGDTPTGPVPRAWEEGQEPTSIGAIATGIAGTTVPARDALYAELTALGVAPPSHDRLDGFAALAATGAFTSEPLTI
;
A
#
# COMPACT_ATOMS: atom_id res chain seq x y z
N MET A 1 -38.93 68.61 36.88
CA MET A 1 -38.79 68.60 38.36
C MET A 1 -38.99 67.14 38.70
N ALA A 2 -37.92 66.47 39.11
CA ALA A 2 -37.92 65.02 39.20
C ALA A 2 -39.01 64.52 40.17
N LEU A 3 -39.76 63.51 39.75
CA LEU A 3 -40.87 62.94 40.50
C LEU A 3 -40.35 62.31 41.81
N SER A 4 -40.81 62.81 42.97
CA SER A 4 -40.46 62.21 44.25
C SER A 4 -41.31 60.95 44.51
N LEU A 5 -40.81 60.01 45.32
CA LEU A 5 -41.56 58.81 45.72
C LEU A 5 -42.89 59.20 46.37
N LYS A 6 -42.91 60.28 47.16
CA LYS A 6 -44.13 60.78 47.79
C LYS A 6 -45.15 61.22 46.73
N ASP A 7 -44.72 61.99 45.73
CA ASP A 7 -45.60 62.44 44.65
C ASP A 7 -46.10 61.27 43.79
N LEU A 8 -45.27 60.24 43.58
CA LEU A 8 -45.66 59.01 42.90
C LEU A 8 -46.72 58.22 43.70
N LEU A 9 -46.51 58.02 45.00
CA LEU A 9 -47.45 57.28 45.86
C LEU A 9 -48.79 58.02 46.05
N ASP A 10 -48.79 59.35 45.96
CA ASP A 10 -50.01 60.16 45.99
C ASP A 10 -50.86 59.97 44.70
N LEU A 11 -50.26 59.49 43.60
CA LEU A 11 -50.95 59.14 42.36
C LEU A 11 -51.55 57.72 42.36
N PHE A 12 -51.21 56.87 43.34
CA PHE A 12 -51.70 55.49 43.40
C PHE A 12 -53.19 55.50 43.77
N PRO A 13 -54.09 54.95 42.91
CA PRO A 13 -55.53 54.97 43.16
C PRO A 13 -55.92 54.01 44.31
N ASP A 14 -57.19 54.02 44.70
CA ASP A 14 -57.77 52.90 45.44
C ASP A 14 -57.92 51.68 44.50
N PRO A 15 -57.89 50.43 45.00
CA PRO A 15 -57.96 49.24 44.15
C PRO A 15 -59.15 49.27 43.18
N GLY A 16 -58.87 49.12 41.88
CA GLY A 16 -59.85 49.15 40.79
C GLY A 16 -60.05 50.52 40.11
N GLY A 17 -59.39 51.59 40.57
CA GLY A 17 -59.36 52.89 39.87
C GLY A 17 -58.25 52.96 38.80
N ASP A 18 -58.30 53.94 37.90
CA ASP A 18 -57.26 54.10 36.87
C ASP A 18 -56.04 54.85 37.43
N PHE A 19 -54.84 54.34 37.16
CA PHE A 19 -53.58 55.01 37.48
C PHE A 19 -53.07 55.78 36.26
N VAL A 20 -52.89 57.10 36.40
CA VAL A 20 -52.38 57.98 35.34
C VAL A 20 -51.09 58.64 35.80
N LEU A 21 -50.00 58.36 35.10
CA LEU A 21 -48.71 59.00 35.30
C LEU A 21 -48.39 59.91 34.10
N PRO A 22 -48.45 61.25 34.28
CA PRO A 22 -48.22 62.20 33.20
C PRO A 22 -46.79 62.14 32.65
N GLY A 23 -46.64 62.13 31.33
CA GLY A 23 -45.35 62.03 30.64
C GLY A 23 -44.38 63.17 30.97
N ASP A 24 -44.89 64.36 31.26
CA ASP A 24 -44.10 65.54 31.64
C ASP A 24 -43.42 65.42 33.02
N ARG A 25 -43.98 64.59 33.91
CA ARG A 25 -43.43 64.32 35.25
C ARG A 25 -42.32 63.28 35.26
N ILE A 26 -42.30 62.41 34.25
CA ILE A 26 -41.29 61.35 34.09
C ILE A 26 -40.29 61.63 32.98
N ALA A 27 -40.42 62.74 32.25
CA ALA A 27 -39.54 63.15 31.15
C ALA A 27 -38.05 63.24 31.54
N ASP A 28 -37.75 63.47 32.83
CA ASP A 28 -36.39 63.54 33.37
C ASP A 28 -35.73 62.15 33.52
N ILE A 29 -36.47 61.03 33.35
CA ILE A 29 -35.96 59.65 33.42
C ILE A 29 -35.26 59.28 32.11
N PRO A 30 -33.96 58.88 32.13
CA PRO A 30 -33.25 58.52 30.92
C PRO A 30 -33.90 57.31 30.22
N GLY A 31 -34.12 57.41 28.91
CA GLY A 31 -34.75 56.33 28.10
C GLY A 31 -36.28 56.37 28.03
N ILE A 32 -36.95 57.26 28.77
CA ILE A 32 -38.42 57.35 28.79
C ILE A 32 -39.03 57.86 27.46
N GLY A 33 -38.32 58.74 26.75
CA GLY A 33 -38.76 59.26 25.46
C GLY A 33 -38.96 58.16 24.42
N PRO A 34 -37.93 57.32 24.16
CA PRO A 34 -38.05 56.14 23.30
C PRO A 34 -39.18 55.19 23.68
N LEU A 35 -39.41 54.95 24.98
CA LEU A 35 -40.52 54.13 25.49
C LEU A 35 -41.88 54.73 25.07
N LEU A 36 -42.10 56.01 25.36
CA LEU A 36 -43.36 56.71 25.06
C LEU A 36 -43.61 56.83 23.55
N GLU A 37 -42.60 57.19 22.76
CA GLU A 37 -42.75 57.43 21.31
C GLU A 37 -42.86 56.16 20.47
N THR A 38 -42.22 55.07 20.91
CA THR A 38 -42.09 53.86 20.09
C THR A 38 -43.05 52.76 20.54
N TRP A 39 -43.27 52.62 21.86
CA TRP A 39 -43.94 51.45 22.41
C TRP A 39 -45.33 51.76 22.97
N LEU A 40 -45.62 52.99 23.37
CA LEU A 40 -46.90 53.34 23.98
C LEU A 40 -47.82 54.07 23.00
N THR A 41 -49.13 53.90 23.21
CA THR A 41 -50.18 54.53 22.39
C THR A 41 -50.54 55.94 22.86
N SER A 42 -50.02 56.37 24.01
CA SER A 42 -50.27 57.65 24.68
C SER A 42 -48.96 58.27 25.19
N ALA A 43 -48.95 59.59 25.33
CA ALA A 43 -47.85 60.34 25.95
C ALA A 43 -47.82 60.21 27.49
N ASP A 44 -48.90 59.69 28.08
CA ASP A 44 -49.03 59.41 29.51
C ASP A 44 -49.14 57.89 29.74
N ILE A 45 -48.58 57.39 30.85
CA ILE A 45 -48.74 55.98 31.24
C ILE A 45 -50.08 55.84 31.97
N THR A 46 -51.06 55.20 31.34
CA THR A 46 -52.40 54.98 31.90
C THR A 46 -52.65 53.50 32.09
N VAL A 47 -52.74 53.05 33.34
CA VAL A 47 -53.05 51.67 33.72
C VAL A 47 -54.50 51.60 34.17
N ASN A 48 -55.33 50.91 33.40
CA ASN A 48 -56.77 50.79 33.67
C ASN A 48 -57.05 49.66 34.66
N GLY A 49 -58.00 49.87 35.57
CA GLY A 49 -58.38 48.87 36.58
C GLY A 49 -57.26 48.54 37.56
N ALA A 50 -56.52 49.56 37.99
CA ALA A 50 -55.25 49.41 38.65
C ALA A 50 -55.36 48.82 40.08
N ILE A 51 -54.46 47.90 40.42
CA ILE A 51 -54.26 47.32 41.74
C ILE A 51 -52.88 47.79 42.24
N PRO A 52 -52.81 48.80 43.12
CA PRO A 52 -51.54 49.34 43.57
C PRO A 52 -50.96 48.56 44.76
N ASN A 53 -49.67 48.21 44.68
CA ASN A 53 -48.88 47.74 45.81
C ASN A 53 -47.89 48.84 46.24
N ARG A 54 -48.28 49.61 47.26
CA ARG A 54 -47.48 50.73 47.78
C ARG A 54 -46.16 50.28 48.44
N GLY A 55 -46.06 49.03 48.88
CA GLY A 55 -44.86 48.49 49.53
C GLY A 55 -43.73 48.19 48.55
N GLU A 56 -44.09 47.72 47.36
CA GLU A 56 -43.13 47.39 46.29
C GLU A 56 -43.06 48.48 45.21
N VAL A 57 -43.89 49.53 45.34
CA VAL A 57 -44.00 50.63 44.38
C VAL A 57 -44.34 50.10 42.99
N THR A 58 -45.36 49.23 42.94
CA THR A 58 -45.87 48.62 41.71
C THR A 58 -47.36 48.91 41.53
N VAL A 59 -47.80 48.92 40.27
CA VAL A 59 -49.20 49.09 39.88
C VAL A 59 -49.53 48.05 38.80
N GLU A 60 -50.45 47.15 39.12
CA GLU A 60 -50.92 46.13 38.18
C GLU A 60 -52.22 46.58 37.54
N GLY A 61 -52.51 46.19 36.30
CA GLY A 61 -53.77 46.48 35.63
C GLY A 61 -53.67 46.21 34.15
N THR A 62 -54.32 47.00 33.30
CA THR A 62 -54.23 46.83 31.84
C THR A 62 -53.79 48.09 31.12
N LEU A 63 -52.89 47.95 30.14
CA LEU A 63 -52.35 49.06 29.35
C LEU A 63 -52.16 48.63 27.89
N SER A 64 -52.48 49.54 26.95
CA SER A 64 -52.31 49.30 25.51
C SER A 64 -50.99 49.85 24.98
N PHE A 65 -50.27 49.01 24.23
CA PHE A 65 -48.98 49.33 23.62
C PHE A 65 -49.02 49.04 22.10
N THR A 66 -48.08 49.59 21.33
CA THR A 66 -48.18 49.72 19.87
C THR A 66 -48.03 48.42 19.07
N LEU A 67 -47.55 47.35 19.70
CA LEU A 67 -47.18 46.09 19.03
C LEU A 67 -48.27 45.02 19.05
N VAL A 68 -49.29 45.16 19.90
CA VAL A 68 -50.40 44.21 20.04
C VAL A 68 -51.72 44.98 20.10
N ASP A 69 -52.72 44.54 19.34
CA ASP A 69 -54.06 45.14 19.35
C ASP A 69 -54.83 44.70 20.62
N GLY A 70 -55.04 45.63 21.56
CA GLY A 70 -55.87 45.42 22.76
C GLY A 70 -55.22 45.94 24.06
N PRO A 71 -55.98 46.03 25.16
CA PRO A 71 -55.42 46.27 26.49
C PRO A 71 -54.77 44.97 27.01
N CYS A 72 -53.47 45.02 27.31
CA CYS A 72 -52.75 43.88 27.85
C CYS A 72 -52.56 44.03 29.37
N PRO A 73 -52.62 42.93 30.15
CA PRO A 73 -52.20 42.96 31.54
C PRO A 73 -50.77 43.52 31.65
N VAL A 74 -50.56 44.45 32.58
CA VAL A 74 -49.27 45.08 32.81
C VAL A 74 -49.00 45.20 34.31
N VAL A 75 -47.75 44.97 34.70
CA VAL A 75 -47.22 45.39 35.99
C VAL A 75 -46.25 46.54 35.76
N VAL A 76 -46.58 47.70 36.31
CA VAL A 76 -45.75 48.90 36.24
C VAL A 76 -44.98 49.03 37.54
N SER A 77 -43.65 48.94 37.47
CA SER A 77 -42.77 49.01 38.63
C SER A 77 -41.85 50.24 38.54
N PHE A 78 -41.62 50.90 39.66
CA PHE A 78 -40.81 52.12 39.72
C PHE A 78 -39.52 51.91 40.50
N THR A 79 -38.40 52.34 39.93
CA THR A 79 -37.11 52.35 40.63
C THR A 79 -36.89 53.69 41.30
N VAL A 80 -36.58 53.68 42.60
CA VAL A 80 -36.38 54.89 43.40
C VAL A 80 -34.97 54.90 43.98
N ASP A 81 -34.29 56.05 43.92
CA ASP A 81 -32.93 56.20 44.44
C ASP A 81 -32.89 56.50 45.96
N ALA A 82 -31.66 56.62 46.50
CA ALA A 82 -31.44 56.94 47.91
C ALA A 82 -31.98 58.32 48.33
N ALA A 83 -32.22 59.23 47.38
CA ALA A 83 -32.81 60.55 47.59
C ALA A 83 -34.35 60.54 47.49
N GLN A 84 -34.96 59.36 47.35
CA GLN A 84 -36.41 59.18 47.20
C GLN A 84 -36.94 59.80 45.89
N VAL A 85 -36.12 59.80 44.84
CA VAL A 85 -36.49 60.26 43.50
C VAL A 85 -36.69 59.05 42.58
N VAL A 86 -37.74 59.07 41.77
CA VAL A 86 -37.99 58.04 40.77
C VAL A 86 -36.96 58.17 39.65
N THR A 87 -36.14 57.14 39.48
CA THR A 87 -35.01 57.10 38.54
C THR A 87 -35.20 56.10 37.41
N GLY A 88 -36.26 55.30 37.46
CA GLY A 88 -36.61 54.35 36.40
C GLY A 88 -38.06 53.89 36.45
N VAL A 89 -38.54 53.42 35.30
CA VAL A 89 -39.87 52.80 35.13
C VAL A 89 -39.69 51.50 34.36
N MET A 90 -40.32 50.43 34.85
CA MET A 90 -40.43 49.14 34.18
C MET A 90 -41.89 48.83 33.91
N LEU A 91 -42.22 48.47 32.67
CA LEU A 91 -43.52 47.98 32.23
C LEU A 91 -43.37 46.51 31.88
N ASP A 92 -43.96 45.62 32.66
CA ASP A 92 -43.97 44.18 32.40
C ASP A 92 -45.34 43.78 31.84
N PHE A 93 -45.43 43.59 30.52
CA PHE A 93 -46.67 43.21 29.85
C PHE A 93 -46.80 41.70 29.74
N THR A 94 -47.92 41.14 30.17
CA THR A 94 -48.29 39.76 29.82
C THR A 94 -48.90 39.75 28.42
N LEU A 95 -48.27 39.06 27.47
CA LEU A 95 -48.74 38.96 26.10
C LEU A 95 -49.85 37.90 25.99
N PRO A 96 -50.93 38.17 25.23
CA PRO A 96 -52.03 37.21 25.08
C PRO A 96 -51.60 35.98 24.28
N ALA A 97 -51.83 34.80 24.85
CA ALA A 97 -51.69 33.52 24.15
C ALA A 97 -52.96 33.24 23.32
N THR A 98 -53.01 33.76 22.09
CA THR A 98 -54.10 33.56 21.10
C THR A 98 -55.49 34.11 21.47
N GLU A 99 -56.34 34.34 20.46
CA GLU A 99 -57.60 35.11 20.52
C GLU A 99 -58.73 34.55 21.43
N GLU A 100 -58.53 33.43 22.14
CA GLU A 100 -59.61 32.75 22.88
C GLU A 100 -59.38 32.55 24.39
N ASP A 101 -58.29 33.05 24.99
CA ASP A 101 -58.02 32.69 26.38
C ASP A 101 -58.79 33.49 27.44
N SER A 102 -59.52 32.76 28.26
CA SER A 102 -60.54 33.23 29.20
C SER A 102 -59.96 33.53 30.58
N GLY A 103 -59.12 34.56 30.70
CA GLY A 103 -58.84 35.22 31.98
C GLY A 103 -58.29 34.37 33.14
N GLU A 104 -57.71 33.20 32.88
CA GLU A 104 -56.84 32.50 33.82
C GLU A 104 -55.39 32.97 33.60
N GLU A 105 -54.67 33.27 34.68
CA GLU A 105 -53.23 33.53 34.62
C GLU A 105 -52.51 32.25 34.19
N ASP A 106 -52.19 32.11 32.90
CA ASP A 106 -51.24 31.09 32.46
C ASP A 106 -49.83 31.56 32.87
N PRO A 107 -49.18 30.90 33.84
CA PRO A 107 -47.84 31.27 34.31
C PRO A 107 -46.76 31.10 33.22
N PHE A 108 -47.10 30.50 32.08
CA PHE A 108 -46.22 30.35 30.91
C PHE A 108 -46.47 31.40 29.82
N SER A 109 -47.38 32.36 30.04
CA SER A 109 -47.62 33.46 29.12
C SER A 109 -46.33 34.26 28.88
N PRO A 110 -45.98 34.61 27.63
CA PRO A 110 -44.77 35.36 27.36
C PRO A 110 -44.89 36.79 27.89
N HIS A 111 -43.88 37.25 28.62
CA HIS A 111 -43.84 38.57 29.22
C HIS A 111 -42.92 39.50 28.42
N LEU A 112 -43.37 40.73 28.12
CA LEU A 112 -42.55 41.77 27.51
C LEU A 112 -42.24 42.85 28.55
N GLN A 113 -41.00 42.89 29.01
CA GLN A 113 -40.51 43.86 29.96
C GLN A 113 -39.84 45.04 29.24
N LEU A 114 -40.39 46.24 29.36
CA LEU A 114 -39.81 47.47 28.87
C LEU A 114 -39.28 48.28 30.05
N SER A 115 -37.99 48.51 30.13
CA SER A 115 -37.35 49.20 31.24
C SER A 115 -36.63 50.48 30.79
N THR A 116 -36.73 51.51 31.64
CA THR A 116 -36.09 52.81 31.45
C THR A 116 -35.42 53.22 32.76
N GLY A 117 -34.24 53.84 32.68
CA GLY A 117 -33.48 54.28 33.85
C GLY A 117 -32.08 54.73 33.50
N ALA A 118 -31.17 54.78 34.47
CA ALA A 118 -29.81 55.32 34.30
C ALA A 118 -28.99 54.69 33.14
N GLN A 119 -29.32 53.46 32.72
CA GLN A 119 -28.67 52.77 31.59
C GLN A 119 -29.36 52.98 30.22
N GLY A 120 -30.43 53.79 30.16
CA GLY A 120 -31.21 54.02 28.95
C GLY A 120 -32.44 53.10 28.83
N PHE A 121 -32.92 52.90 27.60
CA PHE A 121 -34.08 52.05 27.29
C PHE A 121 -33.63 50.62 26.93
N SER A 122 -34.26 49.61 27.54
CA SER A 122 -34.07 48.20 27.24
C SER A 122 -35.42 47.49 27.13
N ALA A 123 -35.54 46.53 26.22
CA ALA A 123 -36.69 45.65 26.11
C ALA A 123 -36.24 44.22 26.37
N ALA A 124 -37.01 43.43 27.11
CA ALA A 124 -36.74 42.01 27.32
C ALA A 124 -38.00 41.18 27.09
N LEU A 125 -37.88 40.09 26.33
CA LEU A 125 -38.93 39.10 26.17
C LEU A 125 -38.62 37.91 27.07
N VAL A 126 -39.46 37.68 28.05
CA VAL A 126 -39.34 36.60 29.03
C VAL A 126 -40.30 35.48 28.62
N LEU A 127 -39.74 34.34 28.24
CA LEU A 127 -40.50 33.14 27.87
C LEU A 127 -40.40 32.13 29.01
N ALA A 128 -41.52 31.73 29.60
CA ALA A 128 -41.56 30.64 30.57
C ALA A 128 -42.02 29.35 29.89
N PHE A 129 -41.44 28.21 30.26
CA PHE A 129 -41.84 26.88 29.78
C PHE A 129 -41.56 25.83 30.86
N THR A 130 -42.14 24.64 30.72
CA THR A 130 -41.87 23.51 31.61
C THR A 130 -40.67 22.72 31.09
N GLY A 131 -39.67 22.48 31.94
CA GLY A 131 -38.55 21.60 31.63
C GLY A 131 -38.96 20.13 31.55
N ALA A 132 -38.08 19.29 31.04
CA ALA A 132 -38.29 17.84 30.97
C ALA A 132 -38.40 17.17 32.37
N ASP A 133 -37.88 17.84 33.39
CA ASP A 133 -37.96 17.50 34.82
C ASP A 133 -39.30 17.92 35.47
N GLY A 134 -40.15 18.67 34.77
CA GLY A 134 -41.41 19.20 35.27
C GLY A 134 -41.27 20.54 36.02
N GLU A 135 -40.07 21.08 36.15
CA GLU A 135 -39.83 22.37 36.82
C GLU A 135 -40.01 23.54 35.83
N PRO A 136 -40.57 24.68 36.26
CA PRO A 136 -40.70 25.86 35.40
C PRO A 136 -39.32 26.49 35.14
N LYS A 137 -39.00 26.70 33.86
CA LYS A 137 -37.77 27.36 33.37
C LYS A 137 -38.14 28.62 32.59
N THR A 138 -37.26 29.62 32.65
CA THR A 138 -37.50 30.92 32.01
C THR A 138 -36.32 31.35 31.14
N MET A 139 -36.60 31.80 29.93
CA MET A 139 -35.64 32.41 29.00
C MET A 139 -35.94 33.89 28.80
N THR A 140 -35.08 34.76 29.33
CA THR A 140 -35.18 36.23 29.18
C THR A 140 -34.28 36.73 28.06
N PHE A 141 -34.87 37.00 26.90
CA PHE A 141 -34.19 37.60 25.75
C PHE A 141 -34.15 39.11 25.90
N THR A 142 -33.01 39.66 26.27
CA THR A 142 -32.79 41.11 26.29
C THR A 142 -32.52 41.62 24.89
N ALA A 143 -33.12 42.77 24.53
CA ALA A 143 -32.93 43.45 23.26
C ALA A 143 -32.61 44.92 23.50
N SER A 144 -31.49 45.37 22.93
CA SER A 144 -31.04 46.75 22.98
C SER A 144 -30.93 47.33 21.57
N TYR A 145 -31.23 48.63 21.45
CA TYR A 145 -31.07 49.37 20.20
C TYR A 145 -29.98 50.43 20.38
N GLN A 146 -28.79 50.18 19.82
CA GLN A 146 -27.63 51.05 19.92
C GLN A 146 -27.04 51.32 18.52
N GLU A 147 -26.73 52.59 18.23
CA GLU A 147 -26.05 53.03 17.00
C GLU A 147 -26.67 52.56 15.65
N GLY A 148 -27.96 52.19 15.62
CA GLY A 148 -28.64 51.72 14.41
C GLY A 148 -28.57 50.20 14.17
N ALA A 149 -28.12 49.45 15.16
CA ALA A 149 -28.24 48.00 15.24
C ALA A 149 -29.22 47.60 16.37
N LEU A 150 -30.11 46.66 16.05
CA LEU A 150 -30.91 45.95 17.05
C LEU A 150 -30.15 44.69 17.43
N ILE A 151 -29.77 44.56 18.69
CA ILE A 151 -29.05 43.40 19.22
C ILE A 151 -29.95 42.76 20.27
N GLY A 152 -30.27 41.49 20.09
CA GLY A 152 -30.95 40.69 21.10
C GLY A 152 -30.08 39.54 21.54
N ASP A 153 -30.02 39.26 22.83
CA ASP A 153 -29.22 38.20 23.40
C ASP A 153 -29.93 37.55 24.61
N TRP A 154 -29.73 36.25 24.72
CA TRP A 154 -30.07 35.43 25.87
C TRP A 154 -28.84 34.59 26.20
N SER A 155 -28.50 34.51 27.48
CA SER A 155 -27.44 33.64 28.00
C SER A 155 -27.85 33.05 29.34
N SER A 156 -27.44 31.82 29.62
CA SER A 156 -27.69 31.16 30.90
C SER A 156 -26.48 30.32 31.33
N GLU A 157 -26.10 30.41 32.61
CA GLU A 157 -25.04 29.58 33.20
C GLU A 157 -25.47 28.11 33.28
N ASP A 158 -26.68 27.85 33.77
CA ASP A 158 -27.26 26.50 33.85
C ASP A 158 -27.63 25.98 32.45
N GLY A 159 -28.06 26.88 31.56
CA GLY A 159 -28.45 26.57 30.18
C GLY A 159 -29.79 25.85 30.09
N VAL A 160 -30.20 25.54 28.86
CA VAL A 160 -31.43 24.78 28.56
C VAL A 160 -31.02 23.51 27.84
N SER A 161 -31.33 22.34 28.42
CA SER A 161 -30.96 21.06 27.80
C SER A 161 -31.80 20.83 26.53
N TRP A 162 -31.28 20.02 25.60
CA TRP A 162 -32.05 19.67 24.42
C TRP A 162 -33.37 18.93 24.76
N ASP A 163 -33.38 18.16 25.85
CA ASP A 163 -34.60 17.48 26.31
C ASP A 163 -35.65 18.49 26.81
N ASP A 164 -35.23 19.56 27.48
CA ASP A 164 -36.12 20.67 27.85
C ASP A 164 -36.70 21.38 26.62
N VAL A 165 -35.86 21.63 25.60
CA VAL A 165 -36.31 22.23 24.33
C VAL A 165 -37.26 21.30 23.60
N ALA A 166 -36.94 20.01 23.51
CA ALA A 166 -37.78 19.03 22.85
C ALA A 166 -39.13 18.88 23.55
N HIS A 167 -39.13 18.90 24.90
CA HIS A 167 -40.34 18.91 25.72
C HIS A 167 -41.18 20.17 25.46
N ALA A 168 -40.57 21.36 25.48
CA ALA A 168 -41.24 22.63 25.21
C ALA A 168 -41.82 22.72 23.79
N LEU A 169 -41.18 22.09 22.80
CA LEU A 169 -41.64 22.05 21.41
C LEU A 169 -42.58 20.87 21.08
N GLY A 170 -42.85 19.98 22.04
CA GLY A 170 -43.70 18.80 21.84
C GLY A 170 -43.08 17.74 20.90
N THR A 171 -41.75 17.68 20.82
CA THR A 171 -40.99 16.75 19.97
C THR A 171 -40.28 15.67 20.79
N ALA A 172 -39.91 14.56 20.15
CA ALA A 172 -39.17 13.50 20.83
C ALA A 172 -37.75 13.97 21.23
N PRO A 173 -37.23 13.54 22.40
CA PRO A 173 -35.86 13.84 22.83
C PRO A 173 -34.83 13.23 21.88
N ALA A 174 -33.58 13.73 21.94
CA ALA A 174 -32.52 13.25 21.05
C ALA A 174 -32.10 11.81 21.38
N ASP A 175 -31.93 10.98 20.36
CA ASP A 175 -31.32 9.64 20.48
C ASP A 175 -29.79 9.76 20.51
N LEU A 176 -29.27 10.43 21.54
CA LEU A 176 -27.84 10.65 21.76
C LEU A 176 -27.45 10.14 23.16
N PRO A 177 -26.21 9.66 23.35
CA PRO A 177 -25.70 9.35 24.68
C PRO A 177 -25.83 10.56 25.62
N PRO A 178 -26.19 10.38 26.91
CA PRO A 178 -26.46 11.49 27.83
C PRO A 178 -25.31 12.50 27.98
N ALA A 179 -24.06 12.08 27.76
CA ALA A 179 -22.88 12.95 27.80
C ALA A 179 -22.72 13.85 26.55
N LEU A 180 -23.53 13.66 25.52
CA LEU A 180 -23.48 14.34 24.23
C LEU A 180 -24.76 15.12 23.91
N VAL A 181 -25.73 15.14 24.83
CA VAL A 181 -26.95 15.93 24.69
C VAL A 181 -26.59 17.40 24.91
N PRO A 182 -26.64 18.25 23.87
CA PRO A 182 -26.11 19.60 23.97
C PRO A 182 -26.98 20.47 24.87
N VAL A 183 -26.35 21.21 25.77
CA VAL A 183 -27.01 22.27 26.55
C VAL A 183 -26.87 23.60 25.82
N LEU A 184 -27.99 24.23 25.47
CA LEU A 184 -28.04 25.56 24.89
C LEU A 184 -27.65 26.59 25.96
N LYS A 185 -26.55 27.31 25.74
CA LYS A 185 -26.00 28.30 26.69
C LYS A 185 -26.24 29.74 26.26
N GLN A 186 -26.33 29.98 24.96
CA GLN A 186 -26.52 31.33 24.42
C GLN A 186 -27.30 31.32 23.11
N VAL A 187 -28.16 32.32 22.92
CA VAL A 187 -28.80 32.65 21.65
C VAL A 187 -28.71 34.16 21.48
N ALA A 188 -28.21 34.63 20.34
CA ALA A 188 -28.16 36.06 20.07
C ALA A 188 -28.47 36.36 18.60
N PHE A 189 -28.95 37.56 18.34
CA PHE A 189 -29.15 38.07 16.99
C PHE A 189 -28.75 39.55 16.92
N ALA A 190 -28.30 39.96 15.75
CA ALA A 190 -28.02 41.35 15.45
C ALA A 190 -28.60 41.71 14.07
N TYR A 191 -29.32 42.82 14.02
CA TYR A 191 -29.82 43.41 12.79
C TYR A 191 -29.31 44.84 12.64
N GLU A 192 -28.42 45.07 11.68
CA GLU A 192 -27.91 46.41 11.38
C GLU A 192 -28.70 47.07 10.25
N LYS A 193 -29.54 48.06 10.60
CA LYS A 193 -30.50 48.69 9.69
C LYS A 193 -29.83 49.33 8.48
N ARG A 194 -28.68 49.99 8.66
CA ARG A 194 -27.93 50.67 7.59
C ARG A 194 -27.33 49.70 6.58
N LYS A 195 -26.80 48.56 7.06
CA LYS A 195 -26.18 47.53 6.22
C LYS A 195 -27.19 46.48 5.72
N LYS A 196 -28.42 46.48 6.23
CA LYS A 196 -29.46 45.46 6.00
C LYS A 196 -28.91 44.04 6.23
N ALA A 197 -28.01 43.91 7.21
CA ALA A 197 -27.33 42.68 7.55
C ALA A 197 -27.99 42.10 8.81
N PHE A 198 -28.20 40.80 8.78
CA PHE A 198 -28.75 40.03 9.89
C PHE A 198 -27.76 38.94 10.26
N VAL A 199 -27.49 38.78 11.55
CA VAL A 199 -26.73 37.66 12.10
C VAL A 199 -27.53 37.04 13.24
N PHE A 200 -27.51 35.73 13.31
CA PHE A 200 -28.06 34.91 14.37
C PHE A 200 -26.96 33.97 14.85
N SER A 201 -26.80 33.81 16.16
CA SER A 201 -25.90 32.85 16.77
C SER A 201 -26.63 32.02 17.82
N ALA A 202 -26.24 30.76 17.92
CA ALA A 202 -26.64 29.87 18.99
C ALA A 202 -25.40 29.10 19.45
N ALA A 203 -25.18 29.01 20.75
CA ALA A 203 -24.00 28.35 21.31
C ALA A 203 -24.41 27.32 22.35
N THR A 204 -23.82 26.14 22.24
CA THR A 204 -23.88 25.07 23.23
C THR A 204 -22.56 25.00 24.00
N GLU A 205 -22.38 24.02 24.87
CA GLU A 205 -21.09 23.77 25.52
C GLU A 205 -19.99 23.30 24.56
N TYR A 206 -20.35 22.64 23.45
CA TYR A 206 -19.39 22.05 22.52
C TYR A 206 -19.24 22.85 21.21
N VAL A 207 -20.30 23.50 20.75
CA VAL A 207 -20.37 24.06 19.40
C VAL A 207 -21.06 25.43 19.41
N GLN A 208 -20.62 26.33 18.54
CA GLN A 208 -21.28 27.58 18.23
C GLN A 208 -21.71 27.60 16.76
N LEU A 209 -22.99 27.82 16.52
CA LEU A 209 -23.56 28.03 15.20
C LEU A 209 -23.78 29.51 14.97
N ALA A 210 -23.45 30.00 13.79
CA ALA A 210 -23.77 31.35 13.34
C ALA A 210 -24.37 31.32 11.94
N PHE A 211 -25.52 31.95 11.78
CA PHE A 211 -26.12 32.23 10.49
C PHE A 211 -26.02 33.73 10.20
N ALA A 212 -25.61 34.09 9.00
CA ALA A 212 -25.59 35.48 8.57
C ALA A 212 -26.20 35.67 7.19
N SER A 213 -26.87 36.80 7.00
CA SER A 213 -27.43 37.21 5.74
C SER A 213 -27.21 38.70 5.47
N LEU A 214 -26.55 39.02 4.36
CA LEU A 214 -26.23 40.40 3.96
C LEU A 214 -26.44 40.63 2.44
N PRO A 215 -26.59 41.87 1.97
CA PRO A 215 -26.77 42.16 0.55
C PRO A 215 -25.51 41.86 -0.28
N GLN A 216 -25.64 41.28 -1.48
CA GLN A 216 -24.48 40.95 -2.32
C GLN A 216 -23.84 42.20 -2.99
N ARG A 217 -24.62 43.27 -3.25
CA ARG A 217 -24.16 44.58 -3.73
C ARG A 217 -24.65 45.69 -2.80
N ALA A 218 -23.80 46.70 -2.55
CA ALA A 218 -24.17 47.86 -1.76
C ALA A 218 -25.04 48.83 -2.59
N GLY A 219 -26.24 49.15 -2.10
CA GLY A 219 -27.03 50.31 -2.51
C GLY A 219 -27.63 50.30 -3.92
N THR A 220 -28.84 49.75 -4.10
CA THR A 220 -29.71 50.10 -5.25
C THR A 220 -31.20 50.23 -4.93
N GLY A 221 -31.63 50.16 -3.66
CA GLY A 221 -33.03 50.37 -3.29
C GLY A 221 -34.02 49.24 -3.66
N THR A 222 -33.61 48.23 -4.43
CA THR A 222 -34.39 47.02 -4.77
C THR A 222 -33.88 45.77 -4.04
N ALA A 223 -34.76 44.78 -3.80
CA ALA A 223 -34.40 43.50 -3.19
C ALA A 223 -33.50 42.67 -4.12
N GLY A 224 -32.18 42.84 -4.01
CA GLY A 224 -31.17 42.07 -4.75
C GLY A 224 -30.80 40.74 -4.08
N PRO A 225 -30.00 39.88 -4.75
CA PRO A 225 -29.54 38.61 -4.20
C PRO A 225 -28.78 38.84 -2.88
N ARG A 226 -29.06 37.99 -1.89
CA ARG A 226 -28.44 38.04 -0.56
C ARG A 226 -27.36 36.98 -0.44
N LEU A 227 -26.22 37.37 0.14
CA LEU A 227 -25.19 36.44 0.57
C LEU A 227 -25.59 35.88 1.93
N ARG A 228 -25.72 34.57 2.00
CA ARG A 228 -25.90 33.77 3.21
C ARG A 228 -24.61 33.04 3.57
N ALA A 229 -24.27 33.04 4.85
CA ALA A 229 -23.20 32.28 5.46
C ALA A 229 -23.78 31.45 6.62
N VAL A 230 -23.42 30.18 6.67
CA VAL A 230 -23.62 29.33 7.86
C VAL A 230 -22.22 28.98 8.35
N LEU A 231 -21.96 29.17 9.63
CA LEU A 231 -20.73 28.80 10.32
C LEU A 231 -21.11 27.88 11.47
N LEU A 232 -20.39 26.77 11.58
CA LEU A 232 -20.40 25.86 12.70
C LEU A 232 -18.96 25.82 13.23
N GLN A 233 -18.78 26.09 14.51
CA GLN A 233 -17.46 26.18 15.14
C GLN A 233 -17.43 25.34 16.41
N GLY A 234 -16.44 24.45 16.55
CA GLY A 234 -16.17 23.79 17.82
C GLY A 234 -15.56 24.77 18.84
N LYS A 235 -15.97 24.69 20.11
CA LYS A 235 -15.46 25.52 21.21
C LYS A 235 -14.15 25.01 21.85
N TYR A 236 -13.56 23.95 21.30
CA TYR A 236 -12.33 23.37 21.82
C TYR A 236 -11.10 24.08 21.26
N GLU A 237 -10.19 24.47 22.15
CA GLU A 237 -8.87 25.03 21.84
C GLU A 237 -7.82 24.06 22.34
N ALA A 238 -6.82 23.78 21.51
CA ALA A 238 -5.66 22.98 21.88
C ALA A 238 -4.39 23.67 21.39
N GLY A 239 -3.41 23.81 22.26
CA GLY A 239 -2.09 24.39 21.97
C GLY A 239 -1.01 23.35 21.70
N LEU A 240 0.16 23.80 21.25
CA LEU A 240 1.37 22.97 21.27
C LEU A 240 1.75 22.59 22.71
N ALA A 241 1.41 23.44 23.69
CA ALA A 241 1.61 23.16 25.10
C ALA A 241 0.83 21.93 25.60
N ASP A 242 -0.29 21.60 24.96
CA ASP A 242 -1.12 20.44 25.33
C ASP A 242 -0.59 19.12 24.75
N LEU A 243 0.37 19.16 23.82
CA LEU A 243 0.97 17.97 23.23
C LEU A 243 2.03 17.36 24.18
N PRO A 244 1.96 16.04 24.45
CA PRO A 244 3.00 15.34 25.20
C PRO A 244 4.38 15.55 24.57
N SER A 245 5.40 15.78 25.40
CA SER A 245 6.81 15.98 24.98
C SER A 245 7.13 17.28 24.23
N VAL A 246 6.15 17.96 23.63
CA VAL A 246 6.32 19.30 23.03
C VAL A 246 6.10 20.40 24.07
N GLY A 247 5.13 20.22 24.98
CA GLY A 247 4.70 21.28 25.89
C GLY A 247 5.74 21.80 26.89
N GLU A 248 6.79 21.04 27.21
CA GLU A 248 7.90 21.51 28.07
C GLU A 248 8.86 22.47 27.34
N TYR A 249 8.86 22.43 26.00
CA TYR A 249 9.77 23.22 25.15
C TYR A 249 9.05 24.35 24.40
N ALA A 250 7.72 24.32 24.31
CA ALA A 250 6.91 25.45 23.85
C ALA A 250 6.78 26.46 25.01
N PRO A 251 7.39 27.66 24.93
CA PRO A 251 7.16 28.69 25.93
C PRO A 251 5.67 29.01 25.98
N ILE A 252 5.05 29.04 27.16
CA ILE A 252 3.63 29.44 27.33
C ILE A 252 3.36 30.81 26.68
N GLU A 253 4.39 31.64 26.58
CA GLU A 253 4.36 32.98 25.98
C GLU A 253 4.21 32.95 24.44
N ASP A 254 4.59 31.87 23.76
CA ASP A 254 4.63 31.72 22.30
C ASP A 254 3.82 30.52 21.77
N ASP A 255 2.94 29.94 22.59
CA ASP A 255 2.15 28.76 22.24
C ASP A 255 1.28 28.99 20.99
N LEU A 256 1.29 28.02 20.07
CA LEU A 256 0.45 28.03 18.87
C LEU A 256 -0.84 27.30 19.19
N VAL A 257 -1.89 28.07 19.42
CA VAL A 257 -3.21 27.57 19.78
C VAL A 257 -4.04 27.38 18.53
N PHE A 258 -4.51 26.15 18.32
CA PHE A 258 -5.51 25.82 17.31
C PHE A 258 -6.88 26.19 17.84
N ALA A 259 -7.42 27.30 17.37
CA ALA A 259 -8.75 27.75 17.73
C ALA A 259 -9.77 27.02 16.83
N GLY A 260 -10.45 26.01 17.42
CA GLY A 260 -11.66 25.34 16.96
C GLY A 260 -11.80 24.98 15.47
N LEU A 261 -11.98 23.69 15.16
CA LEU A 261 -12.39 23.25 13.82
C LEU A 261 -13.70 23.96 13.39
N GLN A 262 -13.66 24.62 12.23
CA GLN A 262 -14.79 25.33 11.65
C GLN A 262 -15.29 24.61 10.41
N ALA A 263 -16.61 24.46 10.31
CA ALA A 263 -17.28 24.10 9.07
C ALA A 263 -18.20 25.25 8.67
N PHE A 264 -18.03 25.79 7.47
CA PHE A 264 -18.88 26.87 7.00
C PHE A 264 -19.34 26.68 5.56
N HIS A 265 -20.50 27.23 5.24
CA HIS A 265 -21.05 27.25 3.89
C HIS A 265 -21.36 28.68 3.44
N LEU A 266 -20.80 29.07 2.30
CA LEU A 266 -21.06 30.36 1.67
C LEU A 266 -21.90 30.20 0.41
N SER A 267 -23.03 30.92 0.35
CA SER A 267 -23.86 30.97 -0.87
C SER A 267 -23.19 31.66 -2.07
N ALA A 268 -22.17 32.48 -1.85
CA ALA A 268 -21.40 33.17 -2.89
C ALA A 268 -19.99 33.51 -2.37
N ALA A 269 -19.03 33.67 -3.27
CA ALA A 269 -17.67 34.05 -2.91
C ALA A 269 -17.62 35.40 -2.19
N MET A 270 -16.72 35.52 -1.21
CA MET A 270 -16.53 36.71 -0.37
C MET A 270 -15.11 37.25 -0.51
N THR A 271 -15.00 38.58 -0.64
CA THR A 271 -13.72 39.28 -0.56
C THR A 271 -13.32 39.48 0.90
N VAL A 272 -12.01 39.61 1.18
CA VAL A 272 -11.46 39.88 2.52
C VAL A 272 -12.23 40.99 3.26
N ARG A 273 -12.55 42.09 2.56
CA ARG A 273 -13.30 43.23 3.14
C ARG A 273 -14.70 42.86 3.62
N LYS A 274 -15.40 41.98 2.87
CA LYS A 274 -16.74 41.50 3.26
C LYS A 274 -16.66 40.46 4.38
N VAL A 275 -15.61 39.63 4.42
CA VAL A 275 -15.38 38.69 5.51
C VAL A 275 -15.13 39.46 6.81
N LYS A 276 -14.26 40.48 6.79
CA LYS A 276 -14.03 41.34 7.96
C LYS A 276 -15.32 41.99 8.46
N ALA A 277 -16.09 42.61 7.57
CA ALA A 277 -17.36 43.25 7.94
C ALA A 277 -18.40 42.26 8.48
N LEU A 278 -18.34 40.98 8.07
CA LEU A 278 -19.20 39.94 8.60
C LEU A 278 -18.71 39.45 9.97
N ASN A 279 -17.41 39.29 10.15
CA ASN A 279 -16.82 38.96 11.46
C ASN A 279 -17.11 40.04 12.50
N ASP A 280 -17.03 41.33 12.12
CA ASP A 280 -17.40 42.45 13.00
C ASP A 280 -18.87 42.33 13.47
N LEU A 281 -19.77 41.91 12.58
CA LEU A 281 -21.19 41.68 12.91
C LEU A 281 -21.42 40.42 13.74
N MET A 282 -20.66 39.36 13.48
CA MET A 282 -20.68 38.11 14.24
C MET A 282 -20.17 38.32 15.68
N SER A 283 -19.17 39.19 15.86
CA SER A 283 -18.64 39.55 17.17
C SER A 283 -19.71 40.19 18.07
N ASN A 284 -20.60 41.02 17.50
CA ASN A 284 -21.72 41.63 18.25
C ASN A 284 -22.73 40.62 18.80
N VAL A 285 -22.73 39.37 18.29
CA VAL A 285 -23.61 38.28 18.77
C VAL A 285 -22.82 37.17 19.46
N GLY A 286 -21.65 37.49 19.99
CA GLY A 286 -20.82 36.58 20.79
C GLY A 286 -20.04 35.53 20.00
N VAL A 287 -19.93 35.66 18.67
CA VAL A 287 -19.11 34.76 17.84
C VAL A 287 -17.70 35.36 17.73
N GLN A 288 -16.75 34.79 18.48
CA GLN A 288 -15.43 35.39 18.66
C GLN A 288 -14.45 35.15 17.49
N LEU A 289 -14.38 33.93 16.94
CA LEU A 289 -13.39 33.58 15.91
C LEU A 289 -13.83 33.98 14.50
N GLY A 290 -15.15 33.93 14.22
CA GLY A 290 -15.73 34.28 12.91
C GLY A 290 -15.20 33.43 11.75
N LEU A 291 -15.33 33.90 10.51
CA LEU A 291 -14.76 33.24 9.33
C LEU A 291 -13.27 33.60 9.14
N PRO A 292 -12.41 32.73 8.56
CA PRO A 292 -11.02 33.04 8.31
C PRO A 292 -10.85 34.29 7.43
N THR A 293 -10.08 35.28 7.88
CA THR A 293 -9.98 36.62 7.24
C THR A 293 -9.16 36.60 5.96
N ARG A 294 -9.72 36.00 4.90
CA ARG A 294 -9.15 35.88 3.55
C ARG A 294 -10.26 35.92 2.50
N SER A 295 -9.90 35.84 1.22
CA SER A 295 -10.91 35.63 0.16
C SER A 295 -11.41 34.18 0.24
N LEU A 296 -12.74 34.00 0.28
CA LEU A 296 -13.40 32.71 0.44
C LEU A 296 -14.28 32.40 -0.78
N THR A 297 -14.30 31.14 -1.20
CA THR A 297 -15.13 30.67 -2.32
C THR A 297 -16.54 30.31 -1.88
N ALA A 298 -17.48 30.24 -2.82
CA ALA A 298 -18.81 29.69 -2.55
C ALA A 298 -18.75 28.18 -2.29
N GLY A 299 -19.71 27.65 -1.54
CA GLY A 299 -19.82 26.23 -1.17
C GLY A 299 -19.46 25.95 0.28
N ALA A 300 -19.48 24.66 0.64
CA ALA A 300 -19.05 24.18 1.95
C ALA A 300 -17.53 24.16 2.04
N SER A 301 -16.99 24.48 3.21
CA SER A 301 -15.55 24.47 3.48
C SER A 301 -15.29 24.10 4.94
N LEU A 302 -14.19 23.38 5.16
CA LEU A 302 -13.59 23.19 6.48
C LEU A 302 -12.49 24.22 6.68
N ALA A 303 -12.31 24.68 7.90
CA ALA A 303 -11.22 25.57 8.25
C ALA A 303 -10.71 25.35 9.66
N VAL A 304 -9.44 25.67 9.85
CA VAL A 304 -8.78 25.74 11.15
C VAL A 304 -8.04 27.06 11.20
N THR A 305 -8.18 27.78 12.31
CA THR A 305 -7.42 28.99 12.57
C THR A 305 -6.42 28.70 13.67
N ALA A 306 -5.13 28.81 13.38
CA ALA A 306 -4.09 28.75 14.39
C ALA A 306 -3.60 30.18 14.69
N ALA A 307 -3.44 30.50 15.98
CA ALA A 307 -2.97 31.80 16.44
C ALA A 307 -1.84 31.61 17.46
N THR A 308 -0.83 32.48 17.41
CA THR A 308 0.20 32.57 18.46
C THR A 308 -0.25 33.57 19.52
N ALA A 309 -0.09 33.25 20.80
CA ALA A 309 -0.62 34.07 21.92
C ALA A 309 -0.20 35.56 21.93
N LEU A 310 0.99 35.92 21.43
CA LEU A 310 1.50 37.31 21.49
C LEU A 310 1.77 38.01 20.15
N THR A 311 1.94 37.29 19.02
CA THR A 311 2.33 37.96 17.73
C THR A 311 1.17 38.35 16.80
N GLU A 312 -0.10 38.14 17.19
CA GLU A 312 -1.31 38.37 16.36
C GLU A 312 -1.24 37.76 14.93
N LYS A 313 -0.35 36.78 14.70
CA LYS A 313 -0.31 36.05 13.43
C LYS A 313 -1.35 34.94 13.44
N ASN A 314 -2.39 35.12 12.62
CA ASN A 314 -3.43 34.13 12.39
C ASN A 314 -3.17 33.36 11.09
N TYR A 315 -3.07 32.04 11.20
CA TYR A 315 -2.97 31.11 10.07
C TYR A 315 -4.34 30.47 9.84
N GLY A 316 -5.04 30.89 8.78
CA GLY A 316 -6.33 30.32 8.39
C GLY A 316 -6.21 29.30 7.27
N LEU A 317 -6.22 28.00 7.62
CA LEU A 317 -6.37 26.91 6.66
C LEU A 317 -7.84 26.82 6.25
N VAL A 318 -8.11 26.75 4.94
CA VAL A 318 -9.46 26.61 4.40
C VAL A 318 -9.44 25.57 3.29
N TYR A 319 -10.25 24.53 3.44
CA TYR A 319 -10.43 23.47 2.46
C TYR A 319 -11.87 23.47 1.92
N PRO A 320 -12.11 23.72 0.61
CA PRO A 320 -13.43 23.65 0.03
C PRO A 320 -13.87 22.19 -0.22
N LEU A 321 -14.99 21.78 0.38
CA LEU A 321 -15.62 20.48 0.16
C LEU A 321 -16.33 20.48 -1.21
N ARG A 322 -15.73 19.88 -2.24
CA ARG A 322 -16.31 19.82 -3.60
C ARG A 322 -16.91 18.43 -3.88
N ARG A 323 -18.20 18.36 -4.26
CA ARG A 323 -18.71 17.25 -5.10
C ARG A 323 -18.43 17.63 -6.56
N ARG A 324 -17.53 16.89 -7.24
CA ARG A 324 -16.83 17.16 -8.54
C ARG A 324 -17.69 17.67 -9.72
N PRO A 325 -17.13 18.23 -10.85
CA PRO A 325 -15.84 17.90 -11.52
C PRO A 325 -14.88 19.08 -11.87
N GLN A 326 -13.63 18.73 -12.24
CA GLN A 326 -12.41 19.53 -12.58
C GLN A 326 -12.54 20.54 -13.78
N PRO A 327 -11.49 21.34 -14.16
CA PRO A 327 -10.34 21.92 -13.42
C PRO A 327 -10.05 23.44 -13.70
N GLY A 328 -9.19 24.07 -12.87
CA GLY A 328 -8.40 25.29 -13.15
C GLY A 328 -8.47 26.40 -12.07
N PRO A 329 -7.41 27.22 -11.80
CA PRO A 329 -6.06 27.27 -12.37
C PRO A 329 -4.92 26.78 -11.43
N VAL A 330 -3.78 26.53 -12.06
CA VAL A 330 -2.51 25.95 -11.56
C VAL A 330 -1.82 26.82 -10.48
N PRO A 331 -1.28 26.23 -9.39
CA PRO A 331 -0.33 26.88 -8.49
C PRO A 331 1.13 26.79 -9.02
N PRO A 332 2.04 27.70 -8.62
CA PRO A 332 3.43 27.68 -9.06
C PRO A 332 4.19 26.44 -8.55
N PRO A 333 5.29 26.05 -9.21
CA PRO A 333 5.88 24.72 -9.10
C PRO A 333 6.57 24.50 -7.74
N ARG A 334 6.33 23.33 -7.15
CA ARG A 334 7.28 22.65 -6.25
C ARG A 334 7.89 21.47 -7.01
N LEU A 335 9.19 21.25 -6.83
CA LEU A 335 9.91 20.08 -7.35
C LEU A 335 9.49 18.85 -6.55
N GLY A 336 9.03 17.80 -7.22
CA GLY A 336 8.69 16.50 -6.64
C GLY A 336 7.52 15.83 -7.36
N THR A 337 7.79 14.68 -7.96
CA THR A 337 6.98 13.94 -8.94
C THR A 337 5.89 13.07 -8.29
N GLY A 338 4.66 13.10 -8.83
CA GLY A 338 3.59 12.15 -8.50
C GLY A 338 2.57 12.03 -9.62
N ALA A 339 2.34 10.80 -10.07
CA ALA A 339 1.47 10.43 -11.18
C ALA A 339 -0.03 10.61 -10.85
N ARG A 340 -0.82 10.84 -11.90
CA ARG A 340 -2.29 10.81 -11.84
C ARG A 340 -2.76 9.36 -11.78
N SER A 341 -3.49 8.99 -10.75
CA SER A 341 -4.45 7.87 -10.75
C SER A 341 -5.86 8.45 -10.67
N ASP A 342 -6.77 7.92 -11.50
CA ASP A 342 -8.19 8.22 -11.48
C ASP A 342 -8.92 7.25 -10.52
N ASP A 343 -9.82 7.82 -9.71
CA ASP A 343 -10.97 7.27 -8.98
C ASP A 343 -10.85 5.99 -8.12
N GLU A 344 -10.54 6.19 -6.84
CA GLU A 344 -11.38 5.86 -5.66
C GLU A 344 -10.91 6.78 -4.49
N ASP A 345 -11.80 7.10 -3.53
CA ASP A 345 -11.70 8.16 -2.51
C ASP A 345 -10.28 8.69 -2.16
N VAL A 346 -9.85 9.75 -2.85
CA VAL A 346 -8.61 10.47 -2.52
C VAL A 346 -8.84 11.32 -1.26
N PRO A 347 -8.01 11.19 -0.20
CA PRO A 347 -8.17 11.96 1.03
C PRO A 347 -8.13 13.47 0.75
N ALA A 348 -9.07 14.20 1.35
CA ALA A 348 -9.15 15.64 1.27
C ALA A 348 -8.04 16.28 2.13
N GLN A 349 -6.85 16.52 1.57
CA GLN A 349 -5.70 17.09 2.28
C GLN A 349 -5.45 18.57 1.90
N ALA A 350 -5.28 19.43 2.89
CA ALA A 350 -4.83 20.82 2.76
C ALA A 350 -3.65 21.06 3.70
N SER A 351 -2.54 21.59 3.18
CA SER A 351 -1.36 21.86 3.99
C SER A 351 -0.83 23.28 3.75
N VAL A 352 -0.23 23.87 4.79
CA VAL A 352 0.38 25.20 4.75
C VAL A 352 1.78 25.11 5.35
N PRO A 353 2.84 25.50 4.62
CA PRO A 353 4.17 25.55 5.20
C PRO A 353 4.21 26.59 6.32
N LEU A 354 4.71 26.17 7.48
CA LEU A 354 5.05 27.03 8.60
C LEU A 354 6.58 27.20 8.60
N ASP A 355 7.07 28.40 8.88
CA ASP A 355 8.50 28.59 9.18
C ASP A 355 8.59 29.30 10.54
N ALA A 356 8.00 28.65 11.54
CA ALA A 356 7.95 29.16 12.90
C ALA A 356 9.05 28.49 13.73
N VAL A 357 9.83 29.29 14.44
CA VAL A 357 10.96 28.83 15.26
C VAL A 357 10.74 29.33 16.68
N PHE A 358 10.69 28.40 17.64
CA PHE A 358 10.49 28.62 19.07
C PHE A 358 11.68 28.02 19.83
N GLY A 359 12.75 28.79 20.02
CA GLY A 359 13.97 28.29 20.65
C GLY A 359 14.59 27.13 19.86
N PRO A 360 14.78 25.93 20.46
CA PRO A 360 15.28 24.74 19.75
C PRO A 360 14.22 24.06 18.87
N LEU A 361 12.93 24.40 19.02
CA LEU A 361 11.82 23.82 18.27
C LEU A 361 11.56 24.60 16.98
N ARG A 362 11.43 23.91 15.86
CA ARG A 362 11.05 24.44 14.55
C ARG A 362 9.81 23.70 14.06
N LEU A 363 8.84 24.45 13.55
CA LEU A 363 7.64 23.91 12.92
C LEU A 363 7.68 24.23 11.42
N SER A 364 7.47 23.21 10.61
CA SER A 364 7.71 23.22 9.15
C SER A 364 6.41 23.30 8.35
N GLU A 365 5.35 22.69 8.86
CA GLU A 365 4.08 22.54 8.14
C GLU A 365 2.94 22.30 9.12
N ILE A 366 1.75 22.79 8.76
CA ILE A 366 0.48 22.42 9.37
C ILE A 366 -0.38 21.75 8.29
N GLY A 367 -0.82 20.54 8.55
CA GLY A 367 -1.72 19.75 7.72
C GLY A 367 -3.13 19.66 8.31
N LEU A 368 -4.12 19.69 7.43
CA LEU A 368 -5.51 19.33 7.71
C LEU A 368 -5.94 18.28 6.70
N SER A 369 -6.35 17.10 7.14
CA SER A 369 -6.89 16.05 6.28
C SER A 369 -8.24 15.54 6.78
N TYR A 370 -9.07 15.05 5.85
CA TYR A 370 -10.32 14.37 6.18
C TYR A 370 -10.52 13.15 5.27
N ALA A 371 -10.65 11.96 5.88
CA ALA A 371 -10.89 10.70 5.20
C ALA A 371 -11.69 9.75 6.11
N GLU A 372 -12.61 8.96 5.53
CA GLU A 372 -13.37 7.91 6.24
C GLU A 372 -14.02 8.35 7.57
N GLY A 373 -14.56 9.56 7.59
CA GLY A 373 -15.17 10.11 8.79
C GLY A 373 -14.16 10.52 9.87
N THR A 374 -12.87 10.64 9.59
CA THR A 374 -11.85 11.12 10.53
C THR A 374 -11.17 12.38 10.00
N ALA A 375 -11.19 13.46 10.78
CA ALA A 375 -10.44 14.70 10.51
C ALA A 375 -9.11 14.67 11.26
N ARG A 376 -7.97 14.87 10.59
CA ARG A 376 -6.66 15.00 11.23
C ARG A 376 -6.14 16.42 11.11
N VAL A 377 -5.63 16.97 12.21
CA VAL A 377 -4.85 18.21 12.25
C VAL A 377 -3.46 17.84 12.70
N THR A 378 -2.47 18.04 11.84
CA THR A 378 -1.11 17.55 12.05
C THR A 378 -0.08 18.65 11.84
N ILE A 379 1.07 18.50 12.46
CA ILE A 379 2.23 19.38 12.34
C ILE A 379 3.49 18.57 12.13
N ASP A 380 4.42 19.14 11.37
CA ASP A 380 5.78 18.62 11.25
C ASP A 380 6.72 19.48 12.10
N ALA A 381 7.35 18.84 13.08
CA ALA A 381 8.13 19.50 14.11
C ALA A 381 9.55 18.94 14.21
N THR A 382 10.52 19.81 14.48
CA THR A 382 11.93 19.45 14.67
C THR A 382 12.49 20.14 15.90
N VAL A 383 13.19 19.42 16.78
CA VAL A 383 13.87 19.95 17.95
C VAL A 383 15.38 19.71 17.84
N ASP A 384 16.20 20.77 17.87
CA ASP A 384 17.66 20.65 17.98
C ASP A 384 18.10 20.80 19.44
N ALA A 385 18.55 19.70 20.04
CA ALA A 385 19.11 19.66 21.38
C ALA A 385 20.62 19.38 21.34
N GLY A 386 21.41 20.42 21.09
CA GLY A 386 22.85 20.36 21.23
C GLY A 386 23.53 19.51 20.15
N GLY A 387 23.00 19.55 18.92
CA GLY A 387 23.51 18.82 17.75
C GLY A 387 22.89 17.43 17.56
N ILE A 388 21.94 17.05 18.42
CA ILE A 388 20.99 15.96 18.17
C ILE A 388 19.69 16.62 17.71
N GLU A 389 19.29 16.33 16.48
CA GLU A 389 18.04 16.77 15.88
C GLU A 389 17.01 15.65 16.03
N LEU A 390 15.89 15.95 16.66
CA LEU A 390 14.73 15.06 16.76
C LEU A 390 13.63 15.61 15.86
N SER A 391 13.07 14.79 14.99
CA SER A 391 11.97 15.20 14.11
C SER A 391 10.73 14.36 14.37
N ALA A 392 9.56 14.95 14.20
CA ALA A 392 8.26 14.30 14.28
C ALA A 392 7.45 14.66 13.03
N SER A 393 6.92 13.63 12.35
CA SER A 393 6.10 13.75 11.15
C SER A 393 4.64 13.48 11.49
N GLU A 394 3.75 14.33 10.98
CA GLU A 394 2.31 14.30 11.22
C GLU A 394 1.90 14.22 12.71
N LEU A 395 2.68 14.84 13.59
CA LEU A 395 2.34 14.93 15.01
C LEU A 395 1.06 15.77 15.16
N GLY A 396 0.04 15.28 15.84
CA GLY A 396 -1.17 16.08 16.01
C GLY A 396 -2.34 15.32 16.60
N PHE A 397 -3.54 15.63 16.12
CA PHE A 397 -4.79 15.04 16.61
C PHE A 397 -5.67 14.55 15.46
N ALA A 398 -6.17 13.33 15.60
CA ALA A 398 -7.27 12.78 14.82
C ALA A 398 -8.58 12.91 15.60
N LEU A 399 -9.62 13.35 14.92
CA LEU A 399 -10.99 13.42 15.39
C LEU A 399 -11.86 12.51 14.51
N ARG A 400 -12.31 11.37 15.06
CA ARG A 400 -13.34 10.55 14.40
C ARG A 400 -14.70 11.26 14.56
N LEU A 401 -15.41 11.38 13.45
CA LEU A 401 -16.71 12.04 13.26
C LEU A 401 -17.81 11.03 12.86
N ALA A 402 -17.45 9.75 12.68
CA ALA A 402 -18.38 8.66 12.43
C ALA A 402 -19.04 8.18 13.73
N ASP A 403 -20.30 7.74 13.64
CA ASP A 403 -21.09 7.10 14.71
C ASP A 403 -21.42 7.98 15.94
N GLY A 404 -21.26 9.30 15.85
CA GLY A 404 -21.61 10.23 16.93
C GLY A 404 -20.59 10.31 18.07
N ASP A 405 -19.52 9.52 18.02
CA ASP A 405 -18.44 9.49 19.02
C ASP A 405 -17.27 10.43 18.61
N TRP A 406 -17.14 11.54 19.33
CA TRP A 406 -16.07 12.53 19.14
C TRP A 406 -14.83 12.11 19.94
N HIS A 407 -14.10 11.11 19.46
CA HIS A 407 -12.84 10.68 20.08
C HIS A 407 -11.64 11.40 19.48
N PHE A 408 -10.99 12.23 20.30
CA PHE A 408 -9.68 12.79 20.01
C PHE A 408 -8.59 11.76 20.31
N ARG A 409 -7.74 11.49 19.32
CA ARG A 409 -6.56 10.63 19.50
C ARG A 409 -5.33 11.38 19.03
N PRO A 410 -4.23 11.40 19.81
CA PRO A 410 -2.96 11.91 19.32
C PRO A 410 -2.50 11.03 18.13
N THR A 411 -2.01 11.68 17.08
CA THR A 411 -1.41 11.02 15.91
C THR A 411 0.07 11.35 15.84
N LEU A 412 0.85 10.40 15.33
CA LEU A 412 2.27 10.54 15.08
C LEU A 412 2.65 9.48 14.07
N ASP A 413 2.92 9.91 12.85
CA ASP A 413 3.16 8.99 11.75
C ASP A 413 4.66 8.74 11.56
N GLY A 414 5.53 9.60 12.12
CA GLY A 414 6.96 9.37 12.09
C GLY A 414 7.76 10.03 13.20
N LEU A 415 8.85 9.40 13.60
CA LEU A 415 9.87 9.95 14.47
C LEU A 415 11.25 9.77 13.84
N GLY A 416 12.01 10.85 13.76
CA GLY A 416 13.39 10.85 13.28
C GLY A 416 14.36 11.30 14.37
N LEU A 417 15.59 10.81 14.27
CA LEU A 417 16.74 11.21 15.06
C LEU A 417 17.93 11.39 14.14
N ALA A 418 18.60 12.54 14.22
CA ALA A 418 19.84 12.80 13.51
C ALA A 418 20.88 13.42 14.44
N PHE A 419 22.15 13.11 14.18
CA PHE A 419 23.31 13.70 14.85
C PHE A 419 24.40 13.83 13.79
N ASP A 420 24.77 15.06 13.41
CA ASP A 420 25.84 15.30 12.43
C ASP A 420 26.98 16.09 13.07
N ARG A 421 27.95 15.39 13.65
CA ARG A 421 29.21 16.01 14.11
C ARG A 421 30.42 15.12 13.85
N PRO A 422 31.42 15.59 13.07
CA PRO A 422 32.65 14.82 12.88
C PRO A 422 33.26 14.36 14.22
N PRO A 423 33.69 13.09 14.36
CA PRO A 423 33.83 12.08 13.31
C PRO A 423 32.64 11.10 13.17
N VAL A 424 31.50 11.35 13.83
CA VAL A 424 30.36 10.41 13.89
C VAL A 424 29.08 11.08 13.40
N ARG A 425 28.39 10.41 12.48
CA ARG A 425 27.04 10.77 12.05
C ARG A 425 26.08 9.66 12.43
N ILE A 426 24.93 10.00 12.97
CA ILE A 426 23.86 9.06 13.25
C ILE A 426 22.61 9.62 12.59
N GLY A 427 21.84 8.78 11.93
CA GLY A 427 20.54 9.12 11.39
C GLY A 427 19.62 7.93 11.60
N GLY A 428 18.37 8.17 11.93
CA GLY A 428 17.39 7.10 12.05
C GLY A 428 15.99 7.66 11.96
N ALA A 429 15.06 6.85 11.50
CA ALA A 429 13.66 7.19 11.42
C ALA A 429 12.81 5.96 11.68
N PHE A 430 11.65 6.18 12.25
CA PHE A 430 10.59 5.21 12.45
C PHE A 430 9.29 5.82 11.92
N LEU A 431 8.51 5.01 11.22
CA LEU A 431 7.26 5.38 10.58
C LEU A 431 6.16 4.43 11.05
N VAL A 432 5.02 5.00 11.45
CA VAL A 432 3.75 4.30 11.57
C VAL A 432 3.02 4.53 10.26
N LYS A 433 2.83 3.45 9.48
CA LYS A 433 2.13 3.53 8.20
C LYS A 433 0.70 3.05 8.35
N GLU A 434 -0.17 3.60 7.52
CA GLU A 434 -1.56 3.17 7.44
C GLU A 434 -1.60 1.71 6.97
N ALA A 435 -2.12 0.84 7.82
CA ALA A 435 -2.16 -0.59 7.53
C ALA A 435 -3.36 -0.88 6.61
N GLN A 436 -3.10 -1.54 5.49
CA GLN A 436 -4.15 -1.99 4.59
C GLN A 436 -4.60 -3.41 4.96
N SER A 437 -5.91 -3.68 4.90
CA SER A 437 -6.47 -5.01 5.15
C SER A 437 -5.71 -6.08 4.34
N PRO A 438 -5.33 -7.24 4.94
CA PRO A 438 -5.73 -7.71 6.28
C PRO A 438 -4.84 -7.23 7.42
N TYR A 439 -3.96 -6.25 7.23
CA TYR A 439 -3.05 -5.75 8.26
C TYR A 439 -3.69 -4.66 9.12
N ASP A 440 -3.55 -4.77 10.43
CA ASP A 440 -4.04 -3.79 11.43
C ASP A 440 -2.93 -2.88 11.96
N LEU A 441 -1.68 -3.19 11.61
CA LEU A 441 -0.49 -2.51 12.10
C LEU A 441 0.64 -2.59 11.07
N LEU A 442 1.29 -1.48 10.77
CA LEU A 442 2.51 -1.43 9.97
C LEU A 442 3.48 -0.39 10.54
N PHE A 443 4.67 -0.85 10.89
CA PHE A 443 5.78 -0.05 11.37
C PHE A 443 7.00 -0.26 10.48
N ALA A 444 7.65 0.82 10.08
CA ALA A 444 8.87 0.76 9.30
C ALA A 444 9.95 1.64 9.92
N GLY A 445 11.21 1.30 9.76
CA GLY A 445 12.28 2.12 10.28
C GLY A 445 13.61 1.88 9.61
N MET A 446 14.48 2.89 9.71
CA MET A 446 15.85 2.85 9.26
C MET A 446 16.75 3.45 10.34
N ALA A 447 17.96 2.94 10.50
CA ALA A 447 19.02 3.52 11.29
C ALA A 447 20.35 3.45 10.52
N ALA A 448 21.13 4.51 10.59
CA ALA A 448 22.43 4.66 9.96
C ALA A 448 23.41 5.26 10.98
N ILE A 449 24.58 4.66 11.08
CA ILE A 449 25.70 5.15 11.89
C ILE A 449 26.92 5.22 10.99
N GLU A 450 27.40 6.42 10.70
CA GLU A 450 28.62 6.64 9.94
C GLU A 450 29.75 7.12 10.86
N ALA A 451 30.89 6.45 10.78
CA ALA A 451 32.12 6.84 11.44
C ALA A 451 33.26 6.99 10.42
N LYS A 452 34.41 7.49 10.86
CA LYS A 452 35.59 7.75 10.01
C LYS A 452 36.03 6.61 9.09
N ALA A 453 35.79 5.35 9.46
CA ALA A 453 36.26 4.17 8.70
C ALA A 453 35.12 3.26 8.23
N VAL A 454 33.97 3.29 8.89
CA VAL A 454 32.88 2.33 8.73
C VAL A 454 31.54 3.05 8.79
N SER A 455 30.59 2.64 7.96
CA SER A 455 29.18 3.01 8.03
C SER A 455 28.32 1.76 8.16
N VAL A 456 27.37 1.78 9.07
CA VAL A 456 26.34 0.74 9.24
C VAL A 456 25.00 1.36 8.90
N LYS A 457 24.22 0.70 8.04
CA LYS A 457 22.82 1.03 7.78
C LYS A 457 21.97 -0.19 8.08
N VAL A 458 20.80 -0.01 8.65
CA VAL A 458 19.82 -1.05 8.92
C VAL A 458 18.46 -0.48 8.57
N LEU A 459 17.66 -1.24 7.84
CA LEU A 459 16.29 -0.89 7.47
C LEU A 459 15.40 -2.11 7.70
N GLY A 460 14.16 -1.88 8.08
CA GLY A 460 13.25 -2.97 8.40
C GLY A 460 11.82 -2.49 8.59
N ALA A 461 10.90 -3.44 8.54
CA ALA A 461 9.50 -3.20 8.87
C ALA A 461 8.90 -4.39 9.61
N TYR A 462 7.83 -4.11 10.32
CA TYR A 462 6.98 -5.06 11.02
C TYR A 462 5.52 -4.73 10.71
N ALA A 463 4.77 -5.71 10.23
CA ALA A 463 3.34 -5.63 10.02
C ALA A 463 2.63 -6.75 10.77
N ARG A 464 1.38 -6.52 11.17
CA ARG A 464 0.54 -7.54 11.82
C ARG A 464 -0.80 -7.66 11.12
N ALA A 465 -1.19 -8.89 10.77
CA ALA A 465 -2.52 -9.18 10.23
C ALA A 465 -3.59 -9.23 11.33
N GLU A 466 -4.85 -8.93 11.00
CA GLU A 466 -6.04 -9.02 11.87
C GLU A 466 -6.21 -10.41 12.52
N GLY A 467 -5.65 -11.46 11.90
CA GLY A 467 -5.60 -12.84 12.41
C GLY A 467 -4.35 -13.20 13.26
N GLY A 468 -3.47 -12.24 13.53
CA GLY A 468 -2.28 -12.42 14.38
C GLY A 468 -1.00 -12.90 13.68
N CYS A 469 -1.00 -13.10 12.36
CA CYS A 469 0.21 -13.46 11.61
C CYS A 469 1.12 -12.23 11.42
N PRO A 470 2.34 -12.21 11.98
CA PRO A 470 3.27 -11.11 11.77
C PRO A 470 3.99 -11.25 10.43
N SER A 471 4.20 -10.14 9.75
CA SER A 471 5.12 -9.98 8.63
C SER A 471 6.28 -9.09 9.09
N LEU A 472 7.52 -9.44 8.77
CA LEU A 472 8.67 -8.60 9.11
C LEU A 472 9.76 -8.75 8.07
N PHE A 473 10.56 -7.70 7.93
CA PHE A 473 11.85 -7.81 7.27
C PHE A 473 12.91 -6.94 7.93
N LEU A 474 14.16 -7.32 7.72
CA LEU A 474 15.34 -6.58 8.13
C LEU A 474 16.39 -6.69 7.04
N TYR A 475 17.04 -5.59 6.69
CA TYR A 475 18.18 -5.57 5.79
C TYR A 475 19.22 -4.58 6.31
N GLY A 476 20.46 -5.04 6.41
CA GLY A 476 21.58 -4.28 6.96
C GLY A 476 22.75 -4.24 6.00
N VAL A 477 23.42 -3.10 5.93
CA VAL A 477 24.60 -2.84 5.13
C VAL A 477 25.74 -2.39 6.04
N LEU A 478 26.87 -3.07 5.97
CA LEU A 478 28.14 -2.68 6.58
C LEU A 478 29.09 -2.26 5.46
N ALA A 479 29.41 -0.97 5.37
CA ALA A 479 30.35 -0.44 4.38
C ALA A 479 31.57 0.19 5.04
N GLY A 480 32.73 0.02 4.41
CA GLY A 480 34.01 0.61 4.83
C GLY A 480 34.52 1.60 3.78
N ARG A 481 35.14 2.69 4.24
CA ARG A 481 35.72 3.70 3.32
C ARG A 481 36.92 3.14 2.52
N ASN A 482 37.61 2.16 3.11
CA ASN A 482 38.69 1.41 2.46
C ASN A 482 38.21 -0.03 2.24
N GLY A 483 38.37 -0.54 1.02
CA GLY A 483 38.01 -1.92 0.73
C GLY A 483 38.98 -2.92 1.37
N LEU A 484 38.44 -4.05 1.83
CA LEU A 484 39.16 -5.20 2.36
C LEU A 484 39.50 -6.15 1.21
N GLY A 485 40.75 -6.60 1.14
CA GLY A 485 41.20 -7.55 0.10
C GLY A 485 42.43 -7.07 -0.68
N PRO A 486 42.98 -7.93 -1.54
CA PRO A 486 44.16 -7.60 -2.33
C PRO A 486 43.87 -6.48 -3.35
N PRO A 487 44.87 -5.72 -3.82
CA PRO A 487 44.65 -4.61 -4.75
C PRO A 487 43.81 -4.91 -6.00
N PRO A 488 43.87 -6.12 -6.61
CA PRO A 488 43.01 -6.48 -7.74
C PRO A 488 41.52 -6.57 -7.41
N PHE A 489 41.14 -6.89 -6.17
CA PHE A 489 39.76 -7.10 -5.75
C PHE A 489 39.57 -6.68 -4.29
N GLN A 490 38.83 -5.60 -4.06
CA GLN A 490 38.58 -5.08 -2.72
C GLN A 490 37.08 -5.01 -2.45
N VAL A 491 36.62 -5.66 -1.38
CA VAL A 491 35.25 -5.58 -0.88
C VAL A 491 35.10 -4.32 -0.03
N ARG A 492 34.25 -3.40 -0.46
CA ARG A 492 33.97 -2.12 0.21
C ARG A 492 32.75 -2.19 1.11
N GLY A 493 31.82 -3.11 0.87
CA GLY A 493 30.67 -3.30 1.73
C GLY A 493 30.07 -4.69 1.62
N ILE A 494 29.38 -5.09 2.67
CA ILE A 494 28.64 -6.35 2.78
C ILE A 494 27.22 -5.99 3.25
N ALA A 495 26.22 -6.64 2.70
CA ALA A 495 24.86 -6.55 3.19
C ALA A 495 24.24 -7.91 3.40
N ALA A 496 23.30 -7.97 4.33
CA ALA A 496 22.50 -9.15 4.59
C ALA A 496 21.07 -8.71 4.88
N GLY A 497 20.09 -9.49 4.42
CA GLY A 497 18.69 -9.28 4.74
C GLY A 497 17.93 -10.57 4.91
N PHE A 498 16.80 -10.45 5.59
CA PHE A 498 15.88 -11.52 5.88
C PHE A 498 14.45 -10.95 5.94
N GLY A 499 13.49 -11.71 5.41
CA GLY A 499 12.07 -11.42 5.60
C GLY A 499 11.27 -12.67 5.91
N TYR A 500 10.20 -12.50 6.66
CA TYR A 500 9.29 -13.54 7.12
C TYR A 500 7.85 -13.10 6.92
N ASN A 501 7.02 -13.97 6.33
CA ASN A 501 5.69 -13.64 5.82
C ASN A 501 5.69 -12.38 4.94
N SER A 502 6.71 -12.24 4.10
CA SER A 502 6.90 -11.12 3.18
C SER A 502 7.51 -11.62 1.89
N SER A 503 7.27 -10.91 0.80
CA SER A 503 7.77 -11.21 -0.55
C SER A 503 8.57 -10.03 -1.09
N VAL A 504 9.59 -10.32 -1.90
CA VAL A 504 10.37 -9.30 -2.62
C VAL A 504 10.04 -9.34 -4.10
N ARG A 505 9.56 -8.22 -4.65
CA ARG A 505 9.46 -8.06 -6.10
C ARG A 505 10.86 -7.98 -6.70
N VAL A 506 11.28 -9.02 -7.42
CA VAL A 506 12.60 -9.03 -8.08
C VAL A 506 12.62 -7.98 -9.21
N PRO A 507 13.51 -6.96 -9.16
CA PRO A 507 13.59 -5.91 -10.17
C PRO A 507 14.08 -6.45 -11.51
N ALA A 508 13.56 -5.89 -12.60
CA ALA A 508 14.15 -6.09 -13.92
C ALA A 508 15.56 -5.44 -14.00
N PRO A 509 16.41 -5.76 -14.99
CA PRO A 509 17.73 -5.14 -15.14
C PRO A 509 17.66 -3.61 -15.18
N ALA A 510 16.71 -3.03 -15.92
CA ALA A 510 16.49 -1.59 -15.99
C ALA A 510 16.15 -0.93 -14.65
N GLU A 511 15.53 -1.67 -13.72
CA GLU A 511 15.13 -1.18 -12.39
C GLU A 511 16.18 -1.46 -11.31
N THR A 512 17.18 -2.31 -11.60
CA THR A 512 18.23 -2.70 -10.65
C THR A 512 19.02 -1.52 -10.06
N PRO A 513 19.34 -0.44 -10.81
CA PRO A 513 19.98 0.75 -10.24
C PRO A 513 19.12 1.47 -9.20
N ASP A 514 17.79 1.38 -9.31
CA ASP A 514 16.83 2.06 -8.42
C ASP A 514 16.44 1.17 -7.23
N PHE A 515 16.64 -0.15 -7.34
CA PHE A 515 16.25 -1.11 -6.31
C PHE A 515 16.99 -0.86 -4.99
N PRO A 516 16.31 -0.54 -3.88
CA PRO A 516 16.95 -0.06 -2.66
C PRO A 516 18.01 -0.99 -2.07
N PHE A 517 17.84 -2.32 -2.11
CA PHE A 517 18.86 -3.23 -1.60
C PHE A 517 20.18 -3.16 -2.39
N VAL A 518 20.13 -2.90 -3.70
CA VAL A 518 21.33 -2.69 -4.52
C VAL A 518 21.82 -1.25 -4.43
N ALA A 519 20.92 -0.27 -4.47
CA ALA A 519 21.26 1.15 -4.44
C ALA A 519 21.96 1.55 -3.12
N GLU A 520 21.46 1.08 -1.99
CA GLU A 520 21.99 1.35 -0.64
C GLU A 520 23.26 0.53 -0.31
N LEU A 521 23.66 -0.40 -1.18
CA LEU A 521 24.89 -1.17 -1.03
C LEU A 521 26.10 -0.22 -1.21
N GLY A 522 26.87 0.01 -0.14
CA GLY A 522 28.05 0.88 -0.13
C GLY A 522 27.92 2.14 0.74
N SER A 523 28.95 2.98 0.76
CA SER A 523 28.98 4.21 1.57
C SER A 523 28.49 5.42 0.76
N GLY A 524 27.23 5.83 0.92
CA GLY A 524 26.75 7.11 0.38
C GLY A 524 25.37 7.08 -0.27
N GLY A 525 24.34 6.81 0.54
CA GLY A 525 22.99 7.25 0.17
C GLY A 525 22.80 8.64 0.76
N GLU A 526 22.75 9.67 -0.08
CA GLU A 526 22.30 11.03 0.32
C GLU A 526 20.78 11.12 0.44
N ARG A 527 20.08 10.02 0.11
CA ARG A 527 18.62 9.96 0.23
C ARG A 527 18.20 9.98 1.70
N PRO A 528 17.24 10.84 2.07
CA PRO A 528 16.58 10.77 3.36
C PRO A 528 16.13 9.33 3.69
N PRO A 529 16.30 8.85 4.94
CA PRO A 529 15.85 7.53 5.35
C PRO A 529 14.38 7.24 5.06
N LEU A 530 13.51 8.25 5.14
CA LEU A 530 12.08 8.16 4.86
C LEU A 530 11.81 7.80 3.38
N ASP A 531 12.45 8.50 2.43
CA ASP A 531 12.29 8.25 0.99
C ASP A 531 12.64 6.80 0.61
N VAL A 532 13.67 6.22 1.25
CA VAL A 532 14.07 4.83 0.98
C VAL A 532 13.03 3.84 1.53
N LEU A 533 12.40 4.14 2.68
CA LEU A 533 11.32 3.33 3.23
C LEU A 533 10.05 3.41 2.39
N ASP A 534 9.74 4.60 1.86
CA ASP A 534 8.61 4.81 0.95
C ASP A 534 8.83 4.09 -0.38
N ASP A 535 10.02 4.21 -0.99
CA ASP A 535 10.40 3.45 -2.18
C ASP A 535 10.20 1.93 -1.97
N LEU A 536 10.58 1.41 -0.79
CA LEU A 536 10.48 -0.01 -0.47
C LEU A 536 9.04 -0.50 -0.28
N LEU A 537 8.23 0.24 0.48
CA LEU A 537 6.94 -0.22 1.02
C LEU A 537 5.72 0.31 0.27
N ASP A 538 5.84 1.48 -0.35
CA ASP A 538 4.73 2.14 -1.08
C ASP A 538 5.02 2.17 -2.58
N GLY A 539 6.30 2.08 -2.96
CA GLY A 539 6.77 2.24 -4.33
C GLY A 539 6.94 3.71 -4.72
N SER A 540 7.58 3.96 -5.86
CA SER A 540 7.81 5.33 -6.35
C SER A 540 7.61 5.48 -7.84
N GLY A 541 7.23 6.70 -8.25
CA GLY A 541 7.01 7.05 -9.66
C GLY A 541 5.88 6.26 -10.34
N GLY A 542 4.91 5.76 -9.59
CA GLY A 542 3.81 4.92 -10.11
C GLY A 542 4.17 3.44 -10.27
N ARG A 543 5.31 2.99 -9.73
CA ARG A 543 5.68 1.56 -9.66
C ARG A 543 5.11 0.94 -8.38
N PRO A 544 4.76 -0.35 -8.38
CA PRO A 544 4.33 -1.05 -7.17
C PRO A 544 5.49 -1.16 -6.17
N PRO A 545 5.19 -1.39 -4.88
CA PRO A 545 6.20 -1.53 -3.84
C PRO A 545 7.17 -2.68 -4.13
N TRP A 546 8.36 -2.61 -3.55
CA TRP A 546 9.38 -3.66 -3.65
C TRP A 546 9.14 -4.79 -2.66
N LEU A 547 8.57 -4.46 -1.50
CA LEU A 547 8.27 -5.40 -0.44
C LEU A 547 6.78 -5.35 -0.16
N SER A 548 6.17 -6.53 -0.13
CA SER A 548 4.78 -6.69 0.28
C SER A 548 4.67 -7.81 1.30
N PRO A 549 3.75 -7.70 2.27
CA PRO A 549 3.43 -8.84 3.12
C PRO A 549 2.87 -10.02 2.30
N ALA A 550 3.33 -11.24 2.59
CA ALA A 550 2.95 -12.46 1.88
C ALA A 550 3.06 -13.67 2.83
N GLN A 551 1.93 -14.18 3.32
CA GLN A 551 1.90 -15.25 4.31
C GLN A 551 2.58 -16.53 3.78
N GLY A 552 3.43 -17.16 4.59
CA GLY A 552 4.13 -18.38 4.23
C GLY A 552 5.43 -18.18 3.43
N GLN A 553 5.69 -16.96 2.94
CA GLN A 553 6.90 -16.66 2.19
C GLN A 553 8.02 -16.13 3.08
N ILE A 554 9.23 -16.62 2.82
CA ILE A 554 10.46 -16.29 3.54
C ILE A 554 11.54 -16.00 2.51
N TRP A 555 12.32 -14.95 2.72
CA TRP A 555 13.44 -14.63 1.84
C TRP A 555 14.70 -14.26 2.60
N PHE A 556 15.84 -14.45 1.94
CA PHE A 556 17.18 -14.11 2.40
C PHE A 556 17.90 -13.34 1.31
N ALA A 557 18.62 -12.29 1.69
CA ALA A 557 19.44 -11.52 0.78
C ALA A 557 20.88 -11.42 1.28
N LEU A 558 21.86 -11.50 0.37
CA LEU A 558 23.29 -11.31 0.67
C LEU A 558 23.92 -10.45 -0.44
N GLY A 559 24.52 -9.33 -0.07
CA GLY A 559 25.09 -8.37 -1.01
C GLY A 559 26.55 -8.06 -0.73
N ILE A 560 27.30 -7.73 -1.79
CA ILE A 560 28.66 -7.20 -1.72
C ILE A 560 28.82 -5.99 -2.64
N ASP A 561 29.43 -4.93 -2.11
CA ASP A 561 29.99 -3.81 -2.88
C ASP A 561 31.50 -4.06 -2.99
N PHE A 562 32.04 -4.06 -4.20
CA PHE A 562 33.43 -4.37 -4.48
C PHE A 562 34.00 -3.52 -5.61
N THR A 563 35.33 -3.53 -5.71
CA THR A 563 36.03 -2.92 -6.84
C THR A 563 37.09 -3.86 -7.38
N VAL A 564 37.23 -3.88 -8.71
CA VAL A 564 38.23 -4.66 -9.44
C VAL A 564 39.24 -3.71 -10.05
N PHE A 565 40.53 -3.82 -9.66
CA PHE A 565 41.63 -2.93 -10.06
C PHE A 565 41.38 -1.42 -9.89
N ARG A 566 40.39 -1.00 -9.09
CA ARG A 566 39.83 0.37 -9.07
C ARG A 566 39.31 0.87 -10.43
N LEU A 567 39.16 -0.05 -11.39
CA LEU A 567 38.70 0.20 -12.75
C LEU A 567 37.20 -0.02 -12.87
N VAL A 568 36.72 -1.12 -12.26
CA VAL A 568 35.32 -1.51 -12.23
C VAL A 568 34.83 -1.45 -10.79
N GLU A 569 33.72 -0.77 -10.57
CA GLU A 569 32.97 -0.75 -9.32
C GLU A 569 31.74 -1.64 -9.50
N GLY A 570 31.54 -2.60 -8.60
CA GLY A 570 30.51 -3.62 -8.73
C GLY A 570 29.69 -3.73 -7.45
N LYS A 571 28.37 -3.75 -7.59
CA LYS A 571 27.42 -4.09 -6.53
C LYS A 571 26.70 -5.36 -6.95
N VAL A 572 26.70 -6.38 -6.11
CA VAL A 572 26.00 -7.65 -6.39
C VAL A 572 25.17 -8.04 -5.19
N LEU A 573 23.93 -8.47 -5.40
CA LEU A 573 22.99 -8.94 -4.39
C LEU A 573 22.41 -10.29 -4.84
N ALA A 574 22.62 -11.33 -4.05
CA ALA A 574 21.90 -12.59 -4.16
C ALA A 574 20.66 -12.54 -3.26
N LEU A 575 19.52 -13.00 -3.77
CA LEU A 575 18.23 -13.09 -3.11
C LEU A 575 17.70 -14.51 -3.32
N VAL A 576 17.23 -15.15 -2.26
CA VAL A 576 16.58 -16.45 -2.30
C VAL A 576 15.26 -16.31 -1.54
N GLU A 577 14.16 -16.70 -2.18
CA GLU A 577 12.82 -16.66 -1.62
C GLU A 577 12.19 -18.06 -1.73
N PHE A 578 11.53 -18.51 -0.67
CA PHE A 578 10.89 -19.81 -0.59
C PHE A 578 9.63 -19.78 0.29
N GLY A 579 8.66 -20.61 -0.06
CA GLY A 579 7.33 -20.66 0.57
C GLY A 579 6.39 -21.39 -0.38
N ASP A 580 5.54 -20.64 -1.06
CA ASP A 580 4.66 -21.17 -2.12
C ASP A 580 5.39 -21.41 -3.45
N ASP A 581 6.40 -20.61 -3.75
CA ASP A 581 7.29 -20.76 -4.90
C ASP A 581 8.75 -20.62 -4.45
N PHE A 582 9.66 -21.25 -5.18
CA PHE A 582 11.09 -21.16 -4.96
C PHE A 582 11.74 -20.27 -6.02
N THR A 583 12.27 -19.13 -5.58
CA THR A 583 12.92 -18.13 -6.44
C THR A 583 14.35 -17.87 -6.01
N ILE A 584 15.28 -17.85 -6.97
CA ILE A 584 16.66 -17.39 -6.77
C ILE A 584 16.92 -16.23 -7.73
N ALA A 585 17.35 -15.09 -7.21
CA ALA A 585 17.77 -13.95 -8.01
C ALA A 585 19.19 -13.49 -7.64
N VAL A 586 20.01 -13.15 -8.64
CA VAL A 586 21.29 -12.46 -8.48
C VAL A 586 21.25 -11.19 -9.29
N LEU A 587 21.27 -10.05 -8.61
CA LEU A 587 21.21 -8.71 -9.17
C LEU A 587 22.60 -8.10 -9.13
N GLY A 588 22.99 -7.41 -10.20
CA GLY A 588 24.32 -6.83 -10.32
C GLY A 588 24.29 -5.45 -10.96
N LEU A 589 25.12 -4.55 -10.49
CA LEU A 589 25.41 -3.26 -11.12
C LEU A 589 26.91 -3.09 -11.23
N ALA A 590 27.44 -3.04 -12.45
CA ALA A 590 28.86 -2.84 -12.73
C ALA A 590 29.08 -1.50 -13.43
N THR A 591 29.98 -0.67 -12.92
CA THR A 591 30.31 0.64 -13.46
C THR A 591 31.80 0.73 -13.75
N ALA A 592 32.16 1.12 -14.96
CA ALA A 592 33.53 1.44 -15.37
C ALA A 592 33.58 2.87 -15.93
N SER A 593 34.59 3.65 -15.54
CA SER A 593 34.79 5.02 -16.02
C SER A 593 36.23 5.25 -16.44
N PHE A 594 36.42 5.90 -17.59
CA PHE A 594 37.72 6.10 -18.23
C PHE A 594 37.94 7.60 -18.53
N PRO A 595 39.12 8.18 -18.22
CA PRO A 595 40.24 7.57 -17.49
C PRO A 595 39.95 7.36 -16.00
N VAL A 596 40.66 6.42 -15.35
CA VAL A 596 40.42 5.97 -13.96
C VAL A 596 40.67 7.07 -12.90
N ARG A 597 41.32 8.19 -13.26
CA ARG A 597 41.63 9.29 -12.33
C ARG A 597 40.55 10.36 -12.37
N ARG A 598 39.86 10.60 -11.23
CA ARG A 598 38.93 11.74 -11.05
C ARG A 598 39.61 13.11 -11.15
N ASP A 599 40.93 13.19 -10.98
CA ASP A 599 41.68 14.45 -10.97
C ASP A 599 42.06 14.92 -12.40
N SER A 600 41.77 14.13 -13.43
CA SER A 600 42.13 14.39 -14.83
C SER A 600 40.89 14.64 -15.70
N GLY A 601 40.21 15.77 -15.51
CA GLY A 601 39.16 16.25 -16.42
C GLY A 601 37.87 15.41 -16.45
N ALA A 602 37.00 15.69 -17.44
CA ALA A 602 35.77 14.95 -17.67
C ALA A 602 36.05 13.52 -18.15
N ALA A 603 35.28 12.54 -17.68
CA ALA A 603 35.40 11.16 -18.16
C ALA A 603 35.08 11.11 -19.66
N ILE A 604 35.92 10.40 -20.42
CA ILE A 604 35.81 10.23 -21.86
C ILE A 604 34.86 9.07 -22.18
N ALA A 605 34.77 8.08 -21.31
CA ALA A 605 33.78 7.00 -21.45
C ALA A 605 33.32 6.53 -20.08
N ARG A 606 32.04 6.19 -19.98
CA ARG A 606 31.42 5.56 -18.82
C ARG A 606 30.53 4.44 -19.31
N VAL A 607 30.70 3.25 -18.74
CA VAL A 607 29.85 2.09 -19.05
C VAL A 607 29.28 1.60 -17.74
N GLN A 608 27.96 1.60 -17.63
CA GLN A 608 27.24 1.06 -16.48
C GLN A 608 26.26 0.00 -16.95
N LEU A 609 26.44 -1.21 -16.47
CA LEU A 609 25.67 -2.40 -16.85
C LEU A 609 24.91 -2.91 -15.62
N ALA A 610 23.59 -2.96 -15.73
CA ALA A 610 22.74 -3.67 -14.79
C ALA A 610 22.54 -5.11 -15.25
N MET A 611 22.54 -6.07 -14.34
CA MET A 611 22.53 -7.51 -14.61
C MET A 611 21.57 -8.23 -13.67
N GLN A 612 20.94 -9.29 -14.17
CA GLN A 612 20.04 -10.16 -13.43
C GLN A 612 20.28 -11.62 -13.85
N ALA A 613 20.34 -12.52 -12.88
CA ALA A 613 20.10 -13.94 -13.08
C ALA A 613 18.93 -14.34 -12.19
N LEU A 614 17.89 -14.96 -12.75
CA LEU A 614 16.64 -15.29 -12.08
C LEU A 614 16.30 -16.75 -12.38
N TYR A 615 15.95 -17.51 -11.35
CA TYR A 615 15.34 -18.82 -11.46
C TYR A 615 14.02 -18.82 -10.67
N THR A 616 12.93 -19.27 -11.29
CA THR A 616 11.62 -19.47 -10.63
C THR A 616 11.16 -20.91 -10.86
N SER A 617 10.69 -21.57 -9.81
CA SER A 617 10.25 -22.97 -9.90
C SER A 617 8.87 -23.11 -10.52
N SER A 618 7.95 -22.18 -10.23
CA SER A 618 6.59 -22.15 -10.78
C SER A 618 6.55 -22.09 -12.31
N ASP A 619 7.43 -21.28 -12.93
CA ASP A 619 7.55 -21.17 -14.39
C ASP A 619 8.54 -22.16 -15.00
N GLY A 620 9.30 -22.89 -14.17
CA GLY A 620 10.45 -23.67 -14.60
C GLY A 620 11.46 -22.85 -15.40
N LEU A 621 11.65 -21.57 -15.10
CA LEU A 621 12.39 -20.61 -15.92
C LEU A 621 13.75 -20.29 -15.31
N LEU A 622 14.82 -20.35 -16.13
CA LEU A 622 16.07 -19.65 -15.87
C LEU A 622 16.22 -18.49 -16.85
N ALA A 623 16.31 -17.27 -16.32
CA ALA A 623 16.49 -16.03 -17.07
C ALA A 623 17.80 -15.35 -16.66
N LEU A 624 18.66 -15.02 -17.63
CA LEU A 624 19.80 -14.14 -17.47
C LEU A 624 19.55 -12.89 -18.30
N ALA A 625 19.73 -11.71 -17.75
CA ALA A 625 19.53 -10.47 -18.48
C ALA A 625 20.54 -9.41 -18.07
N ALA A 626 20.87 -8.51 -18.99
CA ALA A 626 21.73 -7.37 -18.72
C ALA A 626 21.32 -6.18 -19.58
N GLU A 627 21.45 -4.97 -19.07
CA GLU A 627 21.07 -3.74 -19.77
C GLU A 627 22.02 -2.58 -19.44
N LEU A 628 22.38 -1.80 -20.46
CA LEU A 628 23.13 -0.56 -20.29
C LEU A 628 22.22 0.52 -19.72
N THR A 629 22.66 1.16 -18.63
CA THR A 629 21.88 2.24 -18.01
C THR A 629 22.05 3.55 -18.79
N PRO A 630 21.16 4.54 -18.59
CA PRO A 630 21.28 5.88 -19.18
C PRO A 630 22.56 6.64 -18.83
N GLN A 631 23.36 6.16 -17.86
CA GLN A 631 24.66 6.73 -17.51
C GLN A 631 25.79 6.28 -18.44
N SER A 632 25.51 5.39 -19.41
CA SER A 632 26.51 4.84 -20.32
C SER A 632 26.72 5.72 -21.55
N TYR A 633 27.97 6.15 -21.79
CA TYR A 633 28.38 6.97 -22.94
C TYR A 633 29.83 6.72 -23.33
N VAL A 634 30.20 7.09 -24.55
CA VAL A 634 31.58 6.97 -25.07
C VAL A 634 31.98 8.22 -25.86
N LEU A 635 33.22 8.69 -25.68
CA LEU A 635 33.79 9.93 -26.23
C LEU A 635 33.18 11.23 -25.69
N ASP A 636 31.85 11.31 -25.59
CA ASP A 636 31.09 12.48 -25.16
C ASP A 636 29.82 12.05 -24.40
N PRO A 637 29.39 12.75 -23.33
CA PRO A 637 28.13 12.45 -22.62
C PRO A 637 26.86 12.46 -23.50
N GLU A 638 26.88 13.18 -24.63
CA GLU A 638 25.81 13.19 -25.63
C GLU A 638 25.87 11.99 -26.59
N CYS A 639 26.98 11.23 -26.60
CA CYS A 639 27.11 9.96 -27.32
C CYS A 639 26.66 8.81 -26.41
N ARG A 640 25.35 8.73 -26.19
CA ARG A 640 24.71 7.78 -25.27
C ARG A 640 24.67 6.38 -25.86
N LEU A 641 25.05 5.41 -25.05
CA LEU A 641 24.99 3.99 -25.39
C LEU A 641 23.64 3.39 -24.97
N THR A 642 23.16 2.43 -25.74
CA THR A 642 21.96 1.63 -25.43
C THR A 642 22.22 0.17 -25.78
N GLY A 643 21.52 -0.75 -25.14
CA GLY A 643 21.64 -2.16 -25.42
C GLY A 643 21.25 -3.02 -24.23
N GLY A 644 20.55 -4.11 -24.54
CA GLY A 644 20.30 -5.18 -23.59
C GLY A 644 20.70 -6.55 -24.14
N LEU A 645 20.82 -7.50 -23.22
CA LEU A 645 21.03 -8.92 -23.44
C LEU A 645 19.99 -9.67 -22.62
N ALA A 646 19.42 -10.73 -23.19
CA ALA A 646 18.63 -11.68 -22.44
C ALA A 646 18.88 -13.12 -22.92
N TYR A 647 18.95 -14.03 -21.99
CA TYR A 647 18.90 -15.47 -22.18
C TYR A 647 17.77 -16.02 -21.33
N ARG A 648 16.88 -16.84 -21.90
CA ARG A 648 15.84 -17.58 -21.16
C ARG A 648 15.84 -19.03 -21.60
N THR A 649 15.60 -19.93 -20.67
CA THR A 649 15.35 -21.35 -20.93
C THR A 649 14.25 -21.85 -19.99
N TRP A 650 13.34 -22.66 -20.51
CA TRP A 650 12.22 -23.22 -19.77
C TRP A 650 12.40 -24.73 -19.60
N PHE A 651 12.45 -25.19 -18.36
CA PHE A 651 12.66 -26.59 -17.97
C PHE A 651 11.33 -27.33 -17.71
N ASP A 652 10.26 -26.60 -17.45
CA ASP A 652 8.92 -27.14 -17.15
C ASP A 652 7.82 -26.21 -17.70
N GLY A 653 6.56 -26.61 -17.51
CA GLY A 653 5.39 -25.82 -17.90
C GLY A 653 5.10 -25.84 -19.41
N PRO A 654 4.27 -24.91 -19.90
CA PRO A 654 3.80 -24.92 -21.30
C PRO A 654 4.91 -24.70 -22.33
N HIS A 655 6.03 -24.08 -21.92
CA HIS A 655 7.16 -23.73 -22.78
C HIS A 655 8.38 -24.64 -22.59
N GLN A 656 8.21 -25.78 -21.88
CA GLN A 656 9.30 -26.73 -21.62
C GLN A 656 10.09 -27.07 -22.89
N GLY A 657 11.42 -26.97 -22.80
CA GLY A 657 12.36 -27.28 -23.88
C GLY A 657 12.65 -26.11 -24.82
N ASP A 658 11.99 -24.97 -24.65
CA ASP A 658 12.27 -23.74 -25.40
C ASP A 658 13.45 -22.96 -24.77
N PHE A 659 14.12 -22.15 -25.59
CA PHE A 659 15.12 -21.19 -25.13
C PHE A 659 15.21 -19.99 -26.07
N VAL A 660 15.76 -18.89 -25.59
CA VAL A 660 16.10 -17.74 -26.42
C VAL A 660 17.33 -17.06 -25.88
N PHE A 661 18.28 -16.75 -26.76
CA PHE A 661 19.38 -15.83 -26.50
C PHE A 661 19.21 -14.63 -27.42
N CYS A 662 19.22 -13.42 -26.89
CA CYS A 662 19.19 -12.22 -27.72
C CYS A 662 20.05 -11.11 -27.12
N LEU A 663 20.70 -10.37 -27.99
CA LEU A 663 21.49 -9.18 -27.69
C LEU A 663 21.00 -8.12 -28.66
N GLY A 664 20.37 -7.06 -28.17
CA GLY A 664 19.78 -6.05 -29.04
C GLY A 664 18.43 -6.43 -29.65
N GLY A 665 17.75 -7.50 -29.20
CA GLY A 665 16.44 -7.92 -29.70
C GLY A 665 16.48 -8.77 -30.98
N TYR A 666 15.39 -8.76 -31.77
CA TYR A 666 15.12 -9.70 -32.87
C TYR A 666 15.14 -9.02 -34.25
N ALA A 667 15.03 -9.80 -35.33
CA ALA A 667 14.92 -9.25 -36.68
C ALA A 667 13.65 -8.42 -36.87
N THR A 668 13.75 -7.39 -37.72
CA THR A 668 12.59 -6.59 -38.14
C THR A 668 11.62 -7.48 -38.93
N GLY A 669 10.38 -7.61 -38.47
CA GLY A 669 9.37 -8.48 -39.08
C GLY A 669 9.41 -9.94 -38.62
N PHE A 670 10.19 -10.26 -37.59
CA PHE A 670 10.08 -11.53 -36.89
C PHE A 670 8.87 -11.51 -35.94
N ASP A 671 7.97 -12.48 -36.08
CA ASP A 671 6.83 -12.67 -35.18
C ASP A 671 7.30 -13.25 -33.84
N ARG A 672 7.77 -12.37 -32.95
CA ARG A 672 8.29 -12.75 -31.63
C ARG A 672 7.19 -13.41 -30.78
N PRO A 673 7.41 -14.63 -30.24
CA PRO A 673 6.52 -15.24 -29.27
C PRO A 673 6.31 -14.37 -28.02
N ASP A 674 5.12 -14.40 -27.41
CA ASP A 674 4.79 -13.53 -26.28
C ASP A 674 5.68 -13.74 -25.05
N HIS A 675 6.08 -14.99 -24.76
CA HIS A 675 6.94 -15.36 -23.62
C HIS A 675 8.41 -14.96 -23.79
N TYR A 676 8.84 -14.58 -24.99
CA TYR A 676 10.21 -14.12 -25.25
C TYR A 676 10.44 -12.70 -24.74
N PRO A 677 11.63 -12.38 -24.19
CA PRO A 677 11.88 -11.07 -23.59
C PRO A 677 11.92 -9.97 -24.66
N VAL A 678 11.49 -8.77 -24.28
CA VAL A 678 11.74 -7.53 -25.04
C VAL A 678 13.08 -6.96 -24.61
N VAL A 679 13.98 -6.73 -25.56
CA VAL A 679 15.36 -6.32 -25.28
C VAL A 679 15.73 -5.07 -26.08
N PRO A 680 16.25 -4.00 -25.45
CA PRO A 680 16.67 -2.78 -26.14
C PRO A 680 17.77 -3.04 -27.18
N ARG A 681 17.69 -2.37 -28.35
CA ARG A 681 18.70 -2.45 -29.42
C ARG A 681 20.09 -2.12 -28.89
N LEU A 682 21.10 -2.90 -29.27
CA LEU A 682 22.49 -2.55 -29.00
C LEU A 682 22.87 -1.40 -29.92
N GLY A 683 23.35 -0.28 -29.38
CA GLY A 683 23.56 0.88 -30.23
C GLY A 683 24.08 2.11 -29.50
N TYR A 684 24.10 3.20 -30.25
CA TYR A 684 24.47 4.51 -29.76
C TYR A 684 23.67 5.59 -30.47
N THR A 685 23.45 6.70 -29.79
CA THR A 685 22.91 7.93 -30.37
C THR A 685 23.87 9.07 -30.03
N TRP A 686 24.33 9.80 -31.03
CA TRP A 686 25.30 10.88 -30.86
C TRP A 686 24.87 12.12 -31.64
N GLY A 687 24.50 13.17 -30.92
CA GLY A 687 24.36 14.52 -31.47
C GLY A 687 25.74 15.15 -31.65
N ILE A 688 26.41 14.87 -32.77
CA ILE A 688 27.76 15.42 -33.08
C ILE A 688 27.75 16.96 -33.03
N SER A 689 26.62 17.57 -33.41
CA SER A 689 26.37 19.02 -33.30
C SER A 689 24.87 19.29 -33.22
N SER A 690 24.46 20.55 -33.07
CA SER A 690 23.05 20.96 -33.10
C SER A 690 22.35 20.70 -34.45
N VAL A 691 23.11 20.33 -35.49
CA VAL A 691 22.61 20.10 -36.85
C VAL A 691 22.85 18.69 -37.36
N VAL A 692 23.61 17.83 -36.67
CA VAL A 692 23.91 16.45 -37.12
C VAL A 692 23.68 15.46 -35.97
N THR A 693 22.89 14.42 -36.23
CA THR A 693 22.72 13.28 -35.31
C THR A 693 23.07 11.98 -36.02
N VAL A 694 23.84 11.12 -35.34
CA VAL A 694 24.19 9.78 -35.82
C VAL A 694 23.62 8.75 -34.84
N ARG A 695 22.87 7.78 -35.37
CA ARG A 695 22.33 6.65 -34.62
C ARG A 695 22.78 5.34 -35.26
N GLY A 696 23.40 4.48 -34.48
CA GLY A 696 23.79 3.14 -34.89
C GLY A 696 23.09 2.10 -34.02
N GLU A 697 22.55 1.06 -34.64
CA GLU A 697 21.88 -0.04 -33.96
C GLU A 697 22.33 -1.38 -34.53
N ALA A 698 22.36 -2.39 -33.69
CA ALA A 698 22.66 -3.77 -34.02
C ALA A 698 21.85 -4.71 -33.13
N TYR A 699 21.64 -5.93 -33.63
CA TYR A 699 21.02 -6.99 -32.88
C TYR A 699 21.51 -8.36 -33.32
N THR A 700 21.39 -9.33 -32.43
CA THR A 700 21.50 -10.75 -32.72
C THR A 700 20.53 -11.53 -31.83
N ALA A 701 19.87 -12.52 -32.39
CA ALA A 701 18.99 -13.42 -31.65
C ALA A 701 19.21 -14.86 -32.10
N LEU A 702 19.12 -15.79 -31.17
CA LEU A 702 19.23 -17.21 -31.37
C LEU A 702 18.06 -17.88 -30.64
N THR A 703 17.27 -18.63 -31.40
CA THR A 703 16.14 -19.44 -30.95
C THR A 703 16.35 -20.88 -31.42
N PRO A 704 15.57 -21.86 -30.92
CA PRO A 704 15.58 -23.21 -31.45
C PRO A 704 15.38 -23.29 -32.96
N ALA A 705 14.61 -22.34 -33.53
CA ALA A 705 14.26 -22.34 -34.95
C ALA A 705 15.27 -21.57 -35.82
N ALA A 706 15.86 -20.47 -35.33
CA ALA A 706 16.63 -19.56 -36.18
C ALA A 706 17.74 -18.80 -35.44
N ILE A 707 18.72 -18.34 -36.22
CA ILE A 707 19.65 -17.26 -35.85
C ILE A 707 19.34 -16.02 -36.68
N MET A 708 19.40 -14.87 -36.04
CA MET A 708 19.11 -13.57 -36.63
C MET A 708 20.25 -12.62 -36.28
N ALA A 709 20.63 -11.76 -37.21
CA ALA A 709 21.58 -10.70 -36.95
C ALA A 709 21.34 -9.55 -37.91
N GLY A 710 21.49 -8.33 -37.41
CA GLY A 710 21.29 -7.15 -38.25
C GLY A 710 21.71 -5.87 -37.58
N GLY A 711 21.56 -4.78 -38.31
CA GLY A 711 21.88 -3.45 -37.83
C GLY A 711 21.40 -2.35 -38.76
N LYS A 712 21.32 -1.15 -38.21
CA LYS A 712 20.87 0.06 -38.88
C LYS A 712 21.81 1.21 -38.52
N LEU A 713 22.26 1.95 -39.53
CA LEU A 713 22.97 3.22 -39.38
C LEU A 713 22.09 4.32 -39.95
N GLU A 714 21.82 5.34 -39.14
CA GLU A 714 21.05 6.51 -39.51
C GLU A 714 21.87 7.76 -39.22
N VAL A 715 22.03 8.62 -40.23
CA VAL A 715 22.66 9.93 -40.11
C VAL A 715 21.64 10.95 -40.55
N SER A 716 21.26 11.87 -39.67
CA SER A 716 20.36 12.97 -39.98
C SER A 716 21.08 14.30 -39.85
N PHE A 717 20.77 15.20 -40.78
CA PHE A 717 21.23 16.58 -40.81
C PHE A 717 20.02 17.50 -40.87
N HIS A 718 19.95 18.48 -39.97
CA HIS A 718 18.91 19.49 -39.94
C HIS A 718 19.54 20.88 -39.75
N SER A 719 19.34 21.79 -40.70
CA SER A 719 19.80 23.18 -40.58
C SER A 719 18.86 24.15 -41.29
N GLY A 720 18.08 24.90 -40.51
CA GLY A 720 17.17 25.92 -41.02
C GLY A 720 16.05 25.30 -41.87
N ILE A 721 16.13 25.50 -43.19
CA ILE A 721 15.16 24.96 -44.17
C ILE A 721 15.60 23.64 -44.80
N VAL A 722 16.78 23.12 -44.45
CA VAL A 722 17.38 21.94 -45.10
C VAL A 722 17.41 20.75 -44.14
N ASP A 723 16.82 19.65 -44.58
CA ASP A 723 16.95 18.32 -44.00
C ASP A 723 17.71 17.41 -44.97
N ALA A 724 18.61 16.58 -44.45
CA ALA A 724 19.21 15.49 -45.21
C ALA A 724 19.35 14.25 -44.33
N TRP A 725 19.21 13.07 -44.92
CA TRP A 725 19.32 11.81 -44.19
C TRP A 725 20.02 10.73 -45.02
N LEU A 726 20.72 9.85 -44.31
CA LEU A 726 21.28 8.61 -44.83
C LEU A 726 20.86 7.48 -43.90
N THR A 727 20.25 6.44 -44.46
CA THR A 727 19.89 5.22 -43.75
C THR A 727 20.50 4.03 -44.45
N ALA A 728 21.35 3.28 -43.74
CA ALA A 728 21.85 1.99 -44.19
C ALA A 728 21.34 0.90 -43.24
N ARG A 729 20.82 -0.22 -43.78
CA ARG A 729 20.31 -1.34 -42.99
C ARG A 729 20.80 -2.67 -43.53
N LEU A 730 20.95 -3.63 -42.63
CA LEU A 730 21.21 -5.03 -42.93
C LEU A 730 20.42 -5.88 -41.94
N ASP A 731 19.56 -6.76 -42.43
CA ASP A 731 18.73 -7.66 -41.62
C ASP A 731 18.90 -9.08 -42.16
N ALA A 732 19.44 -10.00 -41.35
CA ALA A 732 19.60 -11.40 -41.70
C ALA A 732 18.80 -12.29 -40.76
N LEU A 733 18.11 -13.29 -41.33
CA LEU A 733 17.46 -14.39 -40.61
C LEU A 733 17.88 -15.68 -41.29
N VAL A 734 18.38 -16.63 -40.51
CA VAL A 734 18.77 -17.97 -40.97
C VAL A 734 18.06 -18.98 -40.08
N GLN A 735 17.13 -19.73 -40.66
CA GLN A 735 16.44 -20.85 -40.04
C GLN A 735 17.27 -22.11 -40.21
N TRP A 736 17.39 -22.90 -39.14
CA TRP A 736 18.24 -24.09 -39.14
C TRP A 736 17.66 -25.22 -39.96
N LYS A 737 16.39 -25.55 -39.69
CA LYS A 737 15.76 -26.77 -40.24
C LYS A 737 14.27 -26.61 -40.55
N PRO A 738 13.89 -26.96 -41.78
CA PRO A 738 14.78 -27.07 -42.94
C PRO A 738 15.49 -25.73 -43.18
N PHE A 739 16.70 -25.80 -43.74
CA PHE A 739 17.56 -24.63 -43.88
C PHE A 739 16.90 -23.61 -44.80
N TYR A 740 16.70 -22.39 -44.30
CA TYR A 740 16.17 -21.25 -45.04
C TYR A 740 16.88 -19.98 -44.55
N PHE A 741 17.19 -19.05 -45.45
CA PHE A 741 17.70 -17.75 -45.07
C PHE A 741 16.95 -16.64 -45.79
N ARG A 742 16.90 -15.47 -45.15
CA ARG A 742 16.47 -14.20 -45.73
C ARG A 742 17.47 -13.11 -45.34
N LEU A 743 17.91 -12.32 -46.31
CA LEU A 743 18.84 -11.22 -46.13
C LEU A 743 18.28 -9.96 -46.79
N GLY A 744 17.95 -8.96 -45.98
CA GLY A 744 17.61 -7.61 -46.41
C GLY A 744 18.82 -6.69 -46.31
N VAL A 745 19.20 -6.01 -47.38
CA VAL A 745 20.23 -4.96 -47.37
C VAL A 745 19.67 -3.71 -48.02
N GLY A 746 19.73 -2.56 -47.36
CA GLY A 746 19.19 -1.32 -47.89
C GLY A 746 20.07 -0.12 -47.64
N VAL A 747 20.15 0.79 -48.61
CA VAL A 747 20.75 2.12 -48.44
C VAL A 747 19.84 3.15 -49.06
N ARG A 748 19.47 4.18 -48.29
CA ARG A 748 18.65 5.31 -48.72
C ARG A 748 19.34 6.61 -48.35
N ILE A 749 19.34 7.56 -49.29
CA ILE A 749 19.93 8.88 -49.14
C ILE A 749 18.91 9.89 -49.65
N GLY A 750 18.53 10.85 -48.81
CA GLY A 750 17.52 11.83 -49.18
C GLY A 750 17.79 13.22 -48.62
N PHE A 751 17.09 14.18 -49.18
CA PHE A 751 17.05 15.56 -48.70
C PHE A 751 15.65 16.16 -48.84
N ALA A 752 15.35 17.13 -47.97
CA ALA A 752 14.19 18.00 -48.08
C ALA A 752 14.62 19.45 -47.90
N VAL A 753 14.09 20.34 -48.73
CA VAL A 753 14.29 21.79 -48.60
C VAL A 753 12.93 22.46 -48.52
N ASP A 754 12.63 23.06 -47.38
CA ASP A 754 11.35 23.74 -47.15
C ASP A 754 11.42 25.19 -47.64
N LEU A 755 10.86 25.45 -48.82
CA LEU A 755 10.72 26.80 -49.34
C LEU A 755 9.36 27.32 -48.88
N TRP A 756 9.26 28.62 -48.54
CA TRP A 756 8.07 29.24 -47.95
C TRP A 756 6.70 29.00 -48.65
N LEU A 757 6.69 28.48 -49.89
CA LEU A 757 5.51 28.12 -50.68
C LEU A 757 5.36 26.60 -50.96
N PHE A 758 6.43 25.79 -50.84
CA PHE A 758 6.44 24.34 -51.13
C PHE A 758 7.75 23.68 -50.67
N THR A 759 7.71 22.41 -50.28
CA THR A 759 8.89 21.63 -49.92
C THR A 759 9.40 20.81 -51.11
N VAL A 760 10.69 20.96 -51.47
CA VAL A 760 11.35 20.11 -52.48
C VAL A 760 11.97 18.91 -51.79
N ARG A 761 11.62 17.69 -52.21
CA ARG A 761 12.17 16.44 -51.68
C ARG A 761 12.80 15.61 -52.79
N GLY A 762 13.93 14.99 -52.51
CA GLY A 762 14.58 14.03 -53.39
C GLY A 762 15.18 12.90 -52.59
N GLU A 763 14.96 11.66 -53.03
CA GLU A 763 15.46 10.46 -52.38
C GLU A 763 16.01 9.50 -53.45
N VAL A 764 17.15 8.88 -53.15
CA VAL A 764 17.76 7.82 -53.96
C VAL A 764 18.17 6.69 -53.04
N GLY A 765 17.79 5.46 -53.38
CA GLY A 765 18.16 4.30 -52.60
C GLY A 765 17.99 2.99 -53.34
N VAL A 766 18.50 1.93 -52.74
CA VAL A 766 18.27 0.56 -53.19
C VAL A 766 18.00 -0.31 -51.97
N ASP A 767 16.97 -1.14 -52.06
CA ASP A 767 16.65 -2.19 -51.10
C ASP A 767 16.77 -3.54 -51.82
N LEU A 768 17.53 -4.45 -51.23
CA LEU A 768 17.77 -5.79 -51.72
C LEU A 768 17.18 -6.78 -50.72
N ASP A 769 16.24 -7.61 -51.15
CA ASP A 769 15.70 -8.73 -50.36
C ASP A 769 16.12 -10.04 -51.03
N LEU A 770 16.92 -10.85 -50.34
CA LEU A 770 17.42 -12.15 -50.80
C LEU A 770 16.81 -13.26 -49.95
N TRP A 771 16.49 -14.39 -50.57
CA TRP A 771 16.04 -15.60 -49.87
C TRP A 771 16.66 -16.87 -50.46
N GLY A 772 16.55 -17.99 -49.76
CA GLY A 772 16.85 -19.31 -50.29
C GLY A 772 17.12 -20.36 -49.21
N PRO A 773 17.48 -21.60 -49.59
CA PRO A 773 17.56 -22.16 -50.94
C PRO A 773 16.18 -22.62 -51.49
N PRO A 774 15.98 -22.64 -52.83
CA PRO A 774 16.88 -22.12 -53.86
C PRO A 774 16.97 -20.60 -53.82
N VAL A 775 18.13 -20.07 -54.20
CA VAL A 775 18.45 -18.65 -54.01
C VAL A 775 17.68 -17.77 -55.00
N GLY A 776 17.02 -16.74 -54.47
CA GLY A 776 16.29 -15.71 -55.22
C GLY A 776 16.38 -14.34 -54.55
N GLY A 777 15.93 -13.29 -55.24
CA GLY A 777 15.88 -11.96 -54.66
C GLY A 777 15.16 -10.91 -55.50
N ILE A 778 14.86 -9.78 -54.86
CA ILE A 778 14.31 -8.56 -55.48
C ILE A 778 15.18 -7.38 -55.08
N ALA A 779 15.63 -6.61 -56.07
CA ALA A 779 16.25 -5.31 -55.86
C ALA A 779 15.25 -4.20 -56.22
N THR A 780 14.73 -3.50 -55.21
CA THR A 780 13.87 -2.32 -55.36
C THR A 780 14.74 -1.07 -55.43
N VAL A 781 14.70 -0.37 -56.56
CA VAL A 781 15.44 0.88 -56.76
C VAL A 781 14.49 2.05 -56.52
N HIS A 782 14.84 2.90 -55.55
CA HIS A 782 14.11 4.11 -55.20
C HIS A 782 14.76 5.33 -55.85
N LEU A 783 14.00 6.08 -56.65
CA LEU A 783 14.39 7.35 -57.24
C LEU A 783 13.36 8.42 -56.86
N TRP A 784 13.75 9.69 -56.89
CA TRP A 784 12.97 10.87 -56.49
C TRP A 784 11.50 10.99 -56.98
N CYS A 785 11.06 10.20 -57.97
CA CYS A 785 9.67 10.14 -58.42
C CYS A 785 9.20 8.76 -58.91
N ILE A 786 10.04 7.71 -58.88
CA ILE A 786 9.74 6.38 -59.42
C ILE A 786 10.45 5.32 -58.57
N ASP A 787 9.71 4.28 -58.20
CA ASP A 787 10.24 3.05 -57.63
C ASP A 787 10.04 1.91 -58.64
N PHE A 788 11.04 1.04 -58.82
CA PHE A 788 10.88 -0.16 -59.65
C PHE A 788 11.68 -1.35 -59.10
N ASP A 789 11.13 -2.55 -59.32
CA ASP A 789 11.68 -3.82 -58.83
C ASP A 789 12.43 -4.58 -59.92
N VAL A 790 13.58 -5.16 -59.56
CA VAL A 790 14.36 -6.07 -60.39
C VAL A 790 14.45 -7.42 -59.68
N SER A 791 13.59 -8.36 -60.07
CA SER A 791 13.59 -9.74 -59.56
C SER A 791 14.64 -10.60 -60.26
N PHE A 792 15.30 -11.49 -59.52
CA PHE A 792 16.29 -12.45 -60.03
C PHE A 792 16.32 -13.75 -59.21
N GLY A 793 16.83 -14.83 -59.82
CA GLY A 793 16.92 -16.14 -59.16
C GLY A 793 15.57 -16.86 -59.07
N ALA A 794 15.42 -17.72 -58.07
CA ALA A 794 14.20 -18.50 -57.86
C ALA A 794 13.09 -17.65 -57.21
N ASP A 795 11.83 -17.89 -57.57
CA ASP A 795 10.71 -17.19 -56.95
C ASP A 795 10.59 -17.52 -55.46
N PRO A 796 10.06 -16.60 -54.62
CA PRO A 796 9.76 -16.91 -53.22
C PRO A 796 8.85 -18.15 -53.14
N GLY A 797 9.25 -19.16 -52.36
CA GLY A 797 8.51 -20.41 -52.21
C GLY A 797 8.88 -21.53 -53.19
N THR A 798 9.92 -21.36 -54.02
CA THR A 798 10.45 -22.46 -54.84
C THR A 798 11.09 -23.54 -53.93
N ARG A 799 10.86 -24.83 -54.20
CA ARG A 799 11.17 -25.96 -53.30
C ARG A 799 12.65 -26.37 -53.27
N ALA A 800 13.21 -26.62 -52.08
CA ALA A 800 14.48 -27.31 -51.89
C ALA A 800 14.30 -28.84 -51.97
N LYS A 801 15.34 -29.57 -52.38
CA LYS A 801 15.27 -31.04 -52.54
C LYS A 801 15.21 -31.75 -51.18
N ASP A 802 14.34 -32.75 -51.05
CA ASP A 802 14.13 -33.53 -49.82
C ASP A 802 15.43 -34.16 -49.29
N VAL A 803 15.60 -34.15 -47.96
CA VAL A 803 16.74 -34.78 -47.27
C VAL A 803 16.51 -36.29 -47.17
N GLY A 804 17.54 -37.10 -47.45
CA GLY A 804 17.47 -38.56 -47.29
C GLY A 804 17.67 -39.01 -45.82
N TRP A 805 17.25 -40.25 -45.49
CA TRP A 805 17.38 -40.80 -44.12
C TRP A 805 18.80 -40.75 -43.55
N THR A 806 19.83 -41.04 -44.37
CA THR A 806 21.23 -41.03 -43.90
C THR A 806 21.66 -39.64 -43.44
N GLU A 807 21.34 -38.62 -44.24
CA GLU A 807 21.67 -37.23 -43.93
C GLU A 807 20.83 -36.69 -42.75
N PHE A 808 19.60 -37.20 -42.56
CA PHE A 808 18.82 -36.93 -41.35
C PHE A 808 19.38 -37.64 -40.11
N GLN A 809 19.84 -38.88 -40.21
CA GLN A 809 20.39 -39.64 -39.08
C GLN A 809 21.68 -39.01 -38.54
N GLU A 810 22.51 -38.43 -39.41
CA GLU A 810 23.71 -37.66 -39.02
C GLU A 810 23.37 -36.41 -38.17
N GLN A 811 22.11 -36.00 -38.15
CA GLN A 811 21.63 -34.88 -37.35
C GLN A 811 21.15 -35.25 -35.95
N LEU A 812 21.04 -36.55 -35.64
CA LEU A 812 20.64 -37.06 -34.33
C LEU A 812 21.88 -37.38 -33.48
N PRO A 813 21.76 -37.44 -32.13
CA PRO A 813 22.83 -37.91 -31.27
C PRO A 813 23.36 -39.29 -31.71
N ALA A 814 24.60 -39.59 -31.34
CA ALA A 814 25.20 -40.89 -31.61
C ALA A 814 24.32 -42.02 -31.04
N ARG A 815 24.34 -43.20 -31.69
CA ARG A 815 23.41 -44.31 -31.36
C ARG A 815 23.48 -44.77 -29.91
N ASP A 816 24.66 -44.72 -29.31
CA ASP A 816 24.94 -45.03 -27.91
C ASP A 816 24.40 -43.98 -26.93
N GLU A 817 24.10 -42.77 -27.40
CA GLU A 817 23.53 -41.69 -26.59
C GLU A 817 22.02 -41.48 -26.80
N MET A 818 21.41 -42.16 -27.78
CA MET A 818 19.99 -42.04 -28.14
C MET A 818 19.02 -42.57 -27.07
N LEU A 819 19.47 -43.47 -26.19
CA LEU A 819 18.65 -44.04 -25.12
C LEU A 819 19.44 -43.93 -23.81
N ARG A 820 18.84 -43.30 -22.81
CA ARG A 820 19.45 -43.13 -21.49
C ARG A 820 18.53 -43.65 -20.41
N ILE A 821 19.11 -44.31 -19.41
CA ILE A 821 18.42 -44.74 -18.20
C ILE A 821 18.99 -43.93 -17.03
N THR A 822 18.15 -43.25 -16.27
CA THR A 822 18.55 -42.37 -15.17
C THR A 822 17.79 -42.74 -13.90
N PRO A 823 18.48 -43.02 -12.78
CA PRO A 823 17.83 -43.26 -11.50
C PRO A 823 17.27 -41.95 -10.94
N LEU A 824 16.07 -41.98 -10.36
CA LEU A 824 15.36 -40.80 -9.85
C LEU A 824 15.37 -40.78 -8.32
N THR A 825 14.69 -41.73 -7.68
CA THR A 825 14.62 -41.86 -6.21
C THR A 825 15.13 -43.22 -5.76
N GLY A 826 15.55 -43.33 -4.49
CA GLY A 826 15.94 -44.60 -3.90
C GLY A 826 17.35 -45.09 -4.25
N ILE A 827 18.26 -44.22 -4.69
CA ILE A 827 19.69 -44.55 -4.78
C ILE A 827 20.26 -44.56 -3.36
N LEU A 828 20.90 -45.67 -2.97
CA LEU A 828 21.52 -45.76 -1.65
C LEU A 828 22.94 -45.16 -1.69
N PRO A 829 23.32 -44.38 -0.67
CA PRO A 829 24.67 -43.84 -0.58
C PRO A 829 25.67 -45.00 -0.42
N GLU A 830 26.59 -45.10 -1.37
CA GLU A 830 27.68 -46.06 -1.33
C GLU A 830 29.00 -45.34 -1.08
N ASN A 831 29.91 -45.98 -0.35
CA ASN A 831 31.28 -45.49 -0.20
C ASN A 831 31.99 -45.50 -1.57
N GLU A 832 32.56 -44.36 -1.96
CA GLU A 832 33.24 -44.17 -3.24
C GLU A 832 34.39 -45.17 -3.46
N ALA A 833 35.09 -45.59 -2.39
CA ALA A 833 36.14 -46.60 -2.48
C ALA A 833 35.57 -47.99 -2.88
N THR A 834 34.42 -48.35 -2.32
CA THR A 834 33.71 -49.60 -2.66
C THR A 834 33.18 -49.55 -4.09
N ARG A 835 32.57 -48.42 -4.46
CA ARG A 835 32.07 -48.18 -5.83
C ARG A 835 33.19 -48.27 -6.87
N ALA A 836 34.35 -47.66 -6.58
CA ALA A 836 35.52 -47.70 -7.45
C ALA A 836 36.07 -49.13 -7.63
N LEU A 837 36.09 -49.92 -6.56
CA LEU A 837 36.51 -51.34 -6.62
C LEU A 837 35.56 -52.19 -7.46
N ARG A 838 34.24 -52.02 -7.31
CA ARG A 838 33.24 -52.72 -8.14
C ARG A 838 33.37 -52.35 -9.62
N ARG A 839 33.49 -51.05 -9.92
CA ARG A 839 33.73 -50.56 -11.29
C ARG A 839 35.01 -51.12 -11.90
N ALA A 840 36.10 -51.18 -11.13
CA ALA A 840 37.35 -51.77 -11.59
C ALA A 840 37.22 -53.29 -11.87
N ALA A 841 36.31 -53.97 -11.17
CA ALA A 841 35.93 -55.35 -11.41
C ALA A 841 34.86 -55.53 -12.52
N GLY A 842 34.45 -54.45 -13.19
CA GLY A 842 33.46 -54.47 -14.27
C GLY A 842 32.00 -54.43 -13.82
N ASP A 843 31.71 -54.15 -12.55
CA ASP A 843 30.36 -54.01 -12.00
C ASP A 843 30.00 -52.53 -11.77
N ASP A 844 29.24 -51.94 -12.69
CA ASP A 844 28.73 -50.56 -12.60
C ASP A 844 27.22 -50.50 -12.25
N ARG A 845 26.67 -51.56 -11.66
CA ARG A 845 25.25 -51.59 -11.27
C ARG A 845 24.97 -50.62 -10.11
N TRP A 846 23.79 -50.00 -10.13
CA TRP A 846 23.31 -49.15 -9.04
C TRP A 846 22.93 -49.98 -7.82
N VAL A 847 23.24 -49.46 -6.64
CA VAL A 847 22.74 -49.98 -5.37
C VAL A 847 21.54 -49.14 -4.97
N VAL A 848 20.38 -49.78 -4.84
CA VAL A 848 19.09 -49.11 -4.74
C VAL A 848 18.27 -49.66 -3.59
N SER A 849 17.38 -48.82 -3.06
CA SER A 849 16.40 -49.18 -2.04
C SER A 849 15.36 -50.13 -2.65
N ALA A 850 14.90 -51.11 -1.88
CA ALA A 850 13.71 -51.88 -2.24
C ALA A 850 12.41 -51.10 -2.00
N ASP A 851 12.49 -49.95 -1.32
CA ASP A 851 11.37 -49.07 -1.00
C ASP A 851 11.41 -47.82 -1.89
N GLY A 852 10.50 -47.78 -2.87
CA GLY A 852 10.26 -46.59 -3.70
C GLY A 852 11.40 -46.22 -4.67
N PHE A 853 12.27 -47.16 -5.04
CA PHE A 853 13.23 -46.92 -6.11
C PHE A 853 12.49 -46.61 -7.41
N SER A 854 12.93 -45.56 -8.10
CA SER A 854 12.39 -45.22 -9.41
C SER A 854 13.49 -44.83 -10.39
N PHE A 855 13.24 -45.07 -11.67
CA PHE A 855 14.13 -44.68 -12.75
C PHE A 855 13.34 -44.21 -13.97
N SER A 856 13.98 -43.41 -14.80
CA SER A 856 13.44 -42.97 -16.09
C SER A 856 14.27 -43.53 -17.24
N THR A 857 13.60 -43.74 -18.36
CA THR A 857 14.20 -43.97 -19.67
C THR A 857 13.89 -42.77 -20.54
N THR A 858 14.85 -42.28 -21.32
CA THR A 858 14.68 -41.08 -22.16
C THR A 858 15.31 -41.27 -23.54
N THR A 859 14.71 -40.65 -24.56
CA THR A 859 15.18 -40.65 -25.94
C THR A 859 14.87 -39.32 -26.64
N PRO A 860 15.73 -38.82 -27.55
CA PRO A 860 15.45 -37.62 -28.34
C PRO A 860 14.49 -37.88 -29.52
N VAL A 861 14.12 -39.14 -29.78
CA VAL A 861 13.21 -39.54 -30.86
C VAL A 861 11.81 -39.80 -30.28
N PRO A 862 10.77 -39.06 -30.69
CA PRO A 862 9.41 -39.31 -30.24
C PRO A 862 8.96 -40.75 -30.55
N ALA A 863 8.26 -41.35 -29.59
CA ALA A 863 7.65 -42.65 -29.75
C ALA A 863 6.15 -42.51 -30.04
N SER A 864 5.68 -43.19 -31.08
CA SER A 864 4.25 -43.34 -31.37
C SER A 864 3.59 -44.41 -30.50
N LYS A 865 4.38 -45.23 -29.81
CA LYS A 865 3.93 -46.25 -28.88
C LYS A 865 5.02 -46.55 -27.86
N ALA A 866 4.66 -46.69 -26.60
CA ALA A 866 5.56 -47.22 -25.58
C ALA A 866 5.05 -48.56 -25.04
N THR A 867 5.96 -49.53 -24.84
CA THR A 867 5.63 -50.89 -24.42
C THR A 867 6.54 -51.37 -23.28
N VAL A 868 5.94 -51.92 -22.23
CA VAL A 868 6.63 -52.59 -21.12
C VAL A 868 5.96 -53.94 -20.90
N HIS A 869 6.53 -54.98 -21.49
CA HIS A 869 5.96 -56.32 -21.55
C HIS A 869 4.46 -56.36 -21.95
N SER A 870 3.53 -56.41 -20.98
CA SER A 870 2.08 -56.47 -21.22
C SER A 870 1.37 -55.11 -21.14
N TRP A 871 2.07 -54.07 -20.68
CA TRP A 871 1.58 -52.70 -20.64
C TRP A 871 1.95 -51.95 -21.91
N GLU A 872 1.00 -51.18 -22.44
CA GLU A 872 1.19 -50.37 -23.63
C GLU A 872 0.53 -49.00 -23.44
N SER A 873 1.17 -47.96 -23.98
CA SER A 873 0.59 -46.61 -24.06
C SER A 873 0.70 -46.07 -25.49
N PRO A 874 -0.41 -45.64 -26.11
CA PRO A 874 -0.39 -45.06 -27.44
C PRO A 874 0.13 -43.61 -27.41
N GLY A 875 1.00 -43.28 -28.36
CA GLY A 875 1.50 -41.92 -28.60
C GLY A 875 0.96 -41.33 -29.90
N LYS A 876 1.46 -40.14 -30.25
CA LYS A 876 1.18 -39.51 -31.55
C LYS A 876 2.07 -40.13 -32.64
N PRO A 877 1.61 -40.20 -33.91
CA PRO A 877 2.46 -40.65 -35.00
C PRO A 877 3.73 -39.81 -35.12
N LEU A 878 4.82 -40.44 -35.56
CA LEU A 878 6.09 -39.75 -35.76
C LEU A 878 6.10 -39.07 -37.14
N ASP A 879 6.38 -37.78 -37.15
CA ASP A 879 6.63 -37.04 -38.38
C ASP A 879 8.12 -36.68 -38.46
N ILE A 880 8.69 -36.66 -39.66
CA ILE A 880 10.06 -36.23 -39.91
C ILE A 880 10.02 -35.07 -40.90
N ARG A 881 9.97 -33.85 -40.37
CA ARG A 881 9.80 -32.62 -41.17
C ARG A 881 10.86 -32.46 -42.25
N PRO A 882 12.17 -32.66 -42.00
CA PRO A 882 13.21 -32.50 -43.04
C PRO A 882 13.09 -33.48 -44.21
N MET A 883 12.40 -34.60 -44.01
CA MET A 883 12.16 -35.62 -45.04
C MET A 883 10.76 -35.50 -45.67
N GLU A 884 9.92 -34.60 -45.17
CA GLU A 884 8.49 -34.50 -45.52
C GLU A 884 7.71 -35.82 -45.37
N VAL A 885 8.12 -36.68 -44.44
CA VAL A 885 7.46 -37.95 -44.16
C VAL A 885 6.62 -37.82 -42.91
N THR A 886 5.33 -38.16 -43.00
CA THR A 886 4.40 -38.08 -41.89
C THR A 886 3.81 -39.45 -41.55
N GLY A 887 3.40 -39.64 -40.29
CA GLY A 887 2.66 -40.84 -39.87
C GLY A 887 3.50 -42.10 -39.72
N LEU A 888 4.79 -41.97 -39.38
CA LEU A 888 5.68 -43.09 -39.11
C LEU A 888 5.40 -43.74 -37.75
N ALA A 889 5.75 -45.02 -37.64
CA ALA A 889 5.76 -45.75 -36.39
C ALA A 889 7.14 -45.70 -35.74
N SER A 890 7.17 -45.40 -34.44
CA SER A 890 8.35 -45.37 -33.58
C SER A 890 7.99 -45.99 -32.23
N GLU A 891 8.65 -47.08 -31.87
CA GLU A 891 8.31 -47.85 -30.66
C GLU A 891 9.41 -47.71 -29.59
N HIS A 892 9.01 -47.30 -28.39
CA HIS A 892 9.87 -47.31 -27.20
C HIS A 892 9.57 -48.56 -26.37
N THR A 893 10.48 -49.52 -26.36
CA THR A 893 10.29 -50.78 -25.63
C THR A 893 11.25 -50.88 -24.46
N LEU A 894 10.69 -51.06 -23.25
CA LEU A 894 11.45 -51.38 -22.05
C LEU A 894 11.29 -52.86 -21.72
N THR A 895 12.42 -53.56 -21.65
CA THR A 895 12.50 -54.93 -21.17
C THR A 895 13.25 -54.94 -19.85
N VAL A 896 12.62 -55.51 -18.81
CA VAL A 896 13.24 -55.69 -17.49
C VAL A 896 13.60 -57.16 -17.32
N HIS A 897 14.82 -57.42 -16.85
CA HIS A 897 15.31 -58.76 -16.54
C HIS A 897 15.60 -58.88 -15.06
N LEU A 898 15.22 -60.02 -14.46
CA LEU A 898 15.60 -60.39 -13.10
C LEU A 898 16.82 -61.32 -13.21
N GLY A 899 18.01 -60.82 -12.83
CA GLY A 899 19.26 -61.51 -13.12
C GLY A 899 19.61 -61.46 -14.61
N ASP A 900 20.42 -62.41 -15.08
CA ASP A 900 21.02 -62.32 -16.42
C ASP A 900 20.10 -62.81 -17.56
N ASP A 901 19.07 -63.63 -17.30
CA ASP A 901 18.31 -64.29 -18.38
C ASP A 901 16.78 -64.36 -18.18
N GLU A 902 16.22 -64.00 -17.03
CA GLU A 902 14.78 -64.14 -16.78
C GLU A 902 14.03 -62.84 -17.09
N ALA A 903 13.22 -62.84 -18.17
CA ALA A 903 12.35 -61.72 -18.48
C ALA A 903 11.30 -61.53 -17.38
N PHE A 904 11.25 -60.32 -16.82
CA PHE A 904 10.42 -59.96 -15.68
C PHE A 904 9.26 -59.05 -16.13
N ASP A 905 8.03 -59.35 -15.71
CA ASP A 905 6.87 -58.47 -15.92
C ASP A 905 6.73 -57.49 -14.73
N PRO A 906 7.20 -56.24 -14.84
CA PRO A 906 7.13 -55.28 -13.73
C PRO A 906 5.69 -54.94 -13.36
N VAL A 907 4.80 -54.83 -14.35
CA VAL A 907 3.42 -54.38 -14.13
C VAL A 907 2.59 -55.45 -13.40
N ARG A 908 2.79 -56.73 -13.74
CA ARG A 908 2.17 -57.83 -12.97
C ARG A 908 2.63 -57.92 -11.52
N ARG A 909 3.79 -57.33 -11.20
CA ARG A 909 4.34 -57.26 -9.84
C ARG A 909 4.02 -55.97 -9.11
N GLY A 910 3.12 -55.15 -9.66
CA GLY A 910 2.64 -53.93 -9.02
C GLY A 910 3.60 -52.75 -9.16
N TRP A 911 4.56 -52.79 -10.09
CA TRP A 911 5.34 -51.61 -10.43
C TRP A 911 4.48 -50.64 -11.23
N THR A 912 4.61 -49.36 -10.92
CA THR A 912 3.92 -48.29 -11.64
C THR A 912 4.78 -47.87 -12.82
N VAL A 913 4.16 -47.75 -14.00
CA VAL A 913 4.82 -47.31 -15.24
C VAL A 913 4.02 -46.16 -15.81
N ASP A 914 4.69 -45.02 -16.00
CA ASP A 914 4.10 -43.80 -16.54
C ASP A 914 4.88 -43.34 -17.77
N THR A 915 4.19 -42.80 -18.78
CA THR A 915 4.85 -42.20 -19.94
C THR A 915 5.47 -40.85 -19.59
N VAL A 916 6.71 -40.63 -20.00
CA VAL A 916 7.34 -39.31 -19.98
C VAL A 916 7.04 -38.64 -21.32
N THR A 917 6.30 -37.53 -21.27
CA THR A 917 6.03 -36.70 -22.45
C THR A 917 6.78 -35.39 -22.39
N ALA A 918 7.27 -34.92 -23.53
CA ALA A 918 7.85 -33.59 -23.66
C ALA A 918 7.44 -32.93 -24.97
N ASN A 919 7.65 -31.61 -25.03
CA ASN A 919 7.56 -30.86 -26.26
C ASN A 919 8.87 -31.06 -27.05
N VAL A 920 8.79 -31.33 -28.35
CA VAL A 920 9.96 -31.65 -29.18
C VAL A 920 10.09 -30.68 -30.36
N PRO A 921 11.29 -30.44 -30.92
CA PRO A 921 11.47 -29.43 -31.96
C PRO A 921 10.61 -29.70 -33.21
N GLN A 922 9.77 -28.73 -33.60
CA GLN A 922 8.94 -28.81 -34.82
C GLN A 922 9.80 -28.93 -36.08
N ALA A 923 11.01 -28.36 -36.05
CA ALA A 923 11.98 -28.43 -37.13
C ALA A 923 12.42 -29.87 -37.47
N LEU A 924 12.33 -30.81 -36.51
CA LEU A 924 12.64 -32.22 -36.70
C LEU A 924 11.37 -33.06 -36.79
N TRP A 925 10.43 -32.86 -35.86
CA TRP A 925 9.33 -33.79 -35.59
C TRP A 925 7.93 -33.25 -35.91
N GLY A 926 7.85 -32.08 -36.57
CA GLY A 926 6.60 -31.44 -36.95
C GLY A 926 6.14 -31.76 -38.38
N THR A 927 5.09 -31.07 -38.80
CA THR A 927 4.52 -31.12 -40.15
C THR A 927 4.59 -29.74 -40.83
N GLY A 928 4.39 -29.70 -42.15
CA GLY A 928 4.26 -28.47 -42.92
C GLY A 928 5.54 -27.97 -43.59
N GLU A 929 5.35 -27.15 -44.62
CA GLU A 929 6.40 -26.47 -45.38
C GLU A 929 7.18 -25.50 -44.48
N PRO A 930 8.48 -25.29 -44.68
CA PRO A 930 9.20 -24.21 -44.03
C PRO A 930 8.90 -22.84 -44.64
N ASN A 931 8.28 -21.97 -43.86
CA ASN A 931 8.14 -20.57 -44.23
C ASN A 931 8.69 -19.65 -43.14
N ALA A 932 9.07 -18.42 -43.52
CA ALA A 932 9.61 -17.43 -42.59
C ALA A 932 8.68 -17.11 -41.40
N GLY A 933 7.36 -17.34 -41.55
CA GLY A 933 6.37 -17.21 -40.47
C GLY A 933 6.41 -18.32 -39.43
N ASP A 934 6.92 -19.51 -39.77
CA ASP A 934 7.02 -20.65 -38.82
C ASP A 934 8.13 -20.47 -37.79
N ALA A 935 8.99 -19.47 -37.97
CA ALA A 935 10.00 -19.14 -36.97
C ALA A 935 9.38 -18.47 -35.73
N GLY A 936 8.15 -17.94 -35.84
CA GLY A 936 7.43 -17.23 -34.79
C GLY A 936 6.32 -18.01 -34.09
N ASP A 937 5.64 -18.94 -34.78
CA ASP A 937 4.60 -19.79 -34.19
C ASP A 937 5.20 -21.09 -33.61
N SER A 938 4.84 -21.40 -32.35
CA SER A 938 5.18 -22.62 -31.57
C SER A 938 6.24 -23.53 -32.21
N ALA A 939 7.53 -23.21 -32.04
CA ALA A 939 8.67 -23.97 -32.56
C ALA A 939 8.79 -25.42 -32.01
N LEU A 940 7.78 -25.90 -31.27
CA LEU A 940 7.71 -27.19 -30.60
C LEU A 940 6.40 -27.92 -30.95
N VAL A 941 6.49 -29.25 -31.02
CA VAL A 941 5.37 -30.18 -31.13
C VAL A 941 5.05 -30.71 -29.74
N PRO A 942 3.87 -30.42 -29.18
CA PRO A 942 3.60 -30.68 -27.78
C PRO A 942 3.25 -32.15 -27.48
N GLY A 943 3.58 -32.59 -26.27
CA GLY A 943 3.09 -33.84 -25.68
C GLY A 943 3.48 -35.10 -26.45
N GLN A 944 4.75 -35.20 -26.86
CA GLN A 944 5.32 -36.37 -27.52
C GLN A 944 5.94 -37.31 -26.48
N ILE A 945 5.75 -38.62 -26.63
CA ILE A 945 6.37 -39.60 -25.72
C ILE A 945 7.87 -39.62 -25.99
N ILE A 946 8.67 -39.29 -25.00
CA ILE A 946 10.14 -39.29 -25.06
C ILE A 946 10.75 -40.32 -24.10
N GLY A 947 9.93 -41.08 -23.37
CA GLY A 947 10.43 -41.97 -22.34
C GLY A 947 9.37 -42.61 -21.45
N LEU A 948 9.85 -43.31 -20.43
CA LEU A 948 9.04 -43.97 -19.40
C LEU A 948 9.65 -43.72 -18.01
N THR A 949 8.81 -43.47 -17.02
CA THR A 949 9.17 -43.51 -15.60
C THR A 949 8.64 -44.81 -15.01
N VAL A 950 9.48 -45.52 -14.27
CA VAL A 950 9.16 -46.78 -13.62
C VAL A 950 9.43 -46.65 -12.13
N THR A 951 8.42 -46.96 -11.32
CA THR A 951 8.48 -46.87 -9.86
C THR A 951 8.21 -48.25 -9.25
N VAL A 952 9.17 -48.72 -8.46
CA VAL A 952 9.06 -49.96 -7.69
C VAL A 952 8.16 -49.69 -6.48
N PRO A 953 7.16 -50.55 -6.19
CA PRO A 953 6.27 -50.36 -5.05
C PRO A 953 7.04 -50.52 -3.73
N ALA A 954 6.58 -49.84 -2.69
CA ALA A 954 7.09 -50.05 -1.34
C ALA A 954 6.94 -51.53 -0.93
N PRO A 955 7.88 -52.09 -0.15
CA PRO A 955 7.75 -53.42 0.39
C PRO A 955 6.47 -53.51 1.24
N GLN A 956 5.70 -54.57 1.04
CA GLN A 956 4.52 -54.83 1.87
C GLN A 956 4.91 -55.77 3.01
N ASP A 957 4.48 -55.44 4.22
CA ASP A 957 4.64 -56.32 5.39
C ASP A 957 3.88 -57.63 5.13
N GLY A 958 4.64 -58.70 4.97
CA GLY A 958 4.11 -60.05 4.82
C GLY A 958 4.03 -60.78 6.17
N PRO A 959 3.23 -61.87 6.27
CA PRO A 959 3.19 -62.72 7.46
C PRO A 959 4.50 -63.50 7.70
N THR A 960 5.45 -63.43 6.76
CA THR A 960 6.79 -63.99 6.89
C THR A 960 7.81 -62.92 6.47
N PRO A 961 9.01 -62.87 7.09
CA PRO A 961 10.09 -61.96 6.68
C PRO A 961 10.70 -62.30 5.29
N GLY A 962 10.06 -63.15 4.50
CA GLY A 962 10.60 -63.67 3.25
C GLY A 962 11.84 -64.55 3.45
N GLY A 963 12.55 -64.81 2.36
CA GLY A 963 13.87 -65.46 2.43
C GLY A 963 14.91 -64.46 2.90
N MET A 964 15.34 -64.57 4.16
CA MET A 964 16.46 -63.78 4.68
C MET A 964 17.77 -64.42 4.22
N THR A 965 18.56 -63.70 3.44
CA THR A 965 19.93 -64.09 3.10
C THR A 965 20.87 -63.80 4.26
N ASP A 966 21.95 -64.57 4.40
CA ASP A 966 22.99 -64.42 5.43
C ASP A 966 23.53 -62.97 5.52
N VAL A 967 23.55 -62.26 4.39
CA VAL A 967 23.97 -60.85 4.27
C VAL A 967 23.01 -59.88 4.98
N ALA A 968 21.71 -60.17 4.99
CA ALA A 968 20.69 -59.33 5.63
C ALA A 968 20.73 -59.42 7.17
N LEU A 969 21.39 -60.44 7.71
CA LEU A 969 21.66 -60.65 9.13
C LEU A 969 23.10 -60.27 9.52
N GLY A 970 23.85 -59.60 8.63
CA GLY A 970 25.18 -59.10 8.93
C GLY A 970 25.14 -58.10 10.08
N PHE A 971 25.93 -58.34 11.12
CA PHE A 971 26.14 -57.42 12.23
C PHE A 971 27.45 -56.64 12.02
N ASP A 972 27.49 -55.39 12.46
CA ASP A 972 28.74 -54.62 12.55
C ASP A 972 29.44 -54.97 13.87
N ASP A 973 30.70 -55.40 13.78
CA ASP A 973 31.55 -55.59 14.96
C ASP A 973 31.92 -54.22 15.55
N LEU A 974 31.30 -53.86 16.68
CA LEU A 974 31.69 -52.68 17.45
C LEU A 974 33.05 -52.91 18.11
N ALA A 975 34.05 -52.10 17.72
CA ALA A 975 35.38 -52.10 18.33
C ALA A 975 35.49 -50.98 19.40
N PRO A 976 35.95 -51.28 20.63
CA PRO A 976 36.36 -52.59 21.12
C PRO A 976 35.15 -53.45 21.54
N SER A 977 35.22 -54.74 21.18
CA SER A 977 34.34 -55.78 21.70
C SER A 977 34.55 -55.93 23.21
N HIS A 978 33.82 -55.13 24.00
CA HIS A 978 33.73 -55.37 25.43
C HIS A 978 32.73 -56.51 25.64
N ALA A 979 33.18 -57.54 26.35
CA ALA A 979 32.51 -58.82 26.56
C ALA A 979 31.00 -58.68 26.75
N LEU A 980 30.23 -59.41 25.92
CA LEU A 980 28.80 -59.57 26.11
C LEU A 980 28.54 -60.02 27.56
N PRO A 981 27.51 -59.46 28.23
CA PRO A 981 27.22 -59.74 29.65
C PRO A 981 26.82 -61.20 29.94
N VAL A 982 26.67 -62.03 28.91
CA VAL A 982 26.37 -63.45 28.99
C VAL A 982 27.31 -64.18 28.05
N THR A 983 28.06 -65.14 28.57
CA THR A 983 28.91 -66.05 27.78
C THR A 983 28.17 -67.36 27.52
N PRO A 984 28.42 -68.05 26.38
CA PRO A 984 27.74 -69.32 26.06
C PRO A 984 27.91 -70.45 27.08
N GLY A 985 28.80 -70.31 28.07
CA GLY A 985 29.02 -71.26 29.15
C GLY A 985 28.34 -70.89 30.47
N ASP A 986 27.68 -69.74 30.56
CA ASP A 986 26.99 -69.31 31.78
C ASP A 986 25.73 -70.16 32.00
N THR A 987 25.62 -70.77 33.17
CA THR A 987 24.44 -71.58 33.54
C THR A 987 23.24 -70.68 33.81
N PRO A 988 22.02 -71.02 33.34
CA PRO A 988 20.82 -70.21 33.59
C PRO A 988 20.61 -69.95 35.09
N THR A 989 20.51 -68.69 35.49
CA THR A 989 20.20 -68.27 36.85
C THR A 989 18.74 -67.85 36.94
N GLY A 990 17.91 -68.68 37.58
CA GLY A 990 16.50 -68.40 37.82
C GLY A 990 15.63 -69.65 37.78
N PRO A 991 14.35 -69.57 38.21
CA PRO A 991 13.41 -70.66 38.04
C PRO A 991 13.11 -70.89 36.56
N VAL A 992 13.15 -72.15 36.11
CA VAL A 992 12.78 -72.53 34.74
C VAL A 992 11.35 -72.08 34.46
N PRO A 993 11.09 -71.35 33.36
CA PRO A 993 9.74 -70.98 32.95
C PRO A 993 8.85 -72.22 32.83
N ARG A 994 7.69 -72.21 33.49
CA ARG A 994 6.70 -73.29 33.40
C ARG A 994 5.40 -72.74 32.83
N ALA A 995 4.76 -73.54 31.97
CA ALA A 995 3.44 -73.22 31.47
C ALA A 995 2.49 -73.04 32.66
N TRP A 996 1.73 -71.94 32.63
CA TRP A 996 0.76 -71.62 33.66
C TRP A 996 -0.62 -72.04 33.19
N GLU A 997 -1.37 -72.73 34.05
CA GLU A 997 -2.75 -73.13 33.78
C GLU A 997 -3.73 -72.33 34.65
N GLU A 998 -4.91 -72.05 34.10
CA GLU A 998 -5.95 -71.29 34.78
C GLU A 998 -6.41 -72.00 36.06
N GLY A 999 -6.30 -71.31 37.21
CA GLY A 999 -6.60 -71.84 38.54
C GLY A 999 -5.37 -72.17 39.40
N GLN A 1000 -4.14 -72.06 38.88
CA GLN A 1000 -2.90 -72.14 39.66
C GLN A 1000 -2.48 -70.77 40.21
N GLU A 1001 -1.72 -70.73 41.31
CA GLU A 1001 -1.09 -69.48 41.77
C GLU A 1001 -0.25 -68.87 40.63
N PRO A 1002 -0.41 -67.56 40.33
CA PRO A 1002 0.20 -66.98 39.15
C PRO A 1002 1.74 -66.99 39.27
N THR A 1003 2.40 -67.73 38.38
CA THR A 1003 3.83 -67.53 38.07
C THR A 1003 3.99 -66.21 37.32
N SER A 1004 5.23 -65.78 37.00
CA SER A 1004 5.45 -64.60 36.15
C SER A 1004 4.71 -64.69 34.81
N ILE A 1005 4.63 -65.89 34.22
CA ILE A 1005 3.86 -66.16 33.00
C ILE A 1005 2.35 -66.05 33.27
N GLY A 1006 1.86 -66.62 34.38
CA GLY A 1006 0.45 -66.50 34.77
C GLY A 1006 0.01 -65.07 35.09
N ALA A 1007 0.90 -64.26 35.67
CA ALA A 1007 0.67 -62.85 35.92
C ALA A 1007 0.55 -62.06 34.61
N ILE A 1008 1.32 -62.40 33.58
CA ILE A 1008 1.17 -61.82 32.24
C ILE A 1008 -0.15 -62.30 31.62
N ALA A 1009 -0.42 -63.60 31.62
CA ALA A 1009 -1.60 -64.20 31.01
C ALA A 1009 -2.92 -63.65 31.58
N THR A 1010 -2.98 -63.34 32.87
CA THR A 1010 -4.20 -62.85 33.53
C THR A 1010 -4.22 -61.34 33.76
N GLY A 1011 -3.04 -60.71 33.90
CA GLY A 1011 -2.93 -59.34 34.34
C GLY A 1011 -2.83 -58.32 33.21
N ILE A 1012 -2.10 -58.65 32.13
CA ILE A 1012 -1.77 -57.65 31.11
C ILE A 1012 -3.01 -57.21 30.33
N ALA A 1013 -3.93 -58.12 30.04
CA ALA A 1013 -5.17 -57.84 29.31
C ALA A 1013 -6.43 -57.77 30.20
N GLY A 1014 -6.26 -58.03 31.50
CA GLY A 1014 -7.34 -58.03 32.50
C GLY A 1014 -7.17 -56.92 33.52
N THR A 1015 -6.45 -57.22 34.61
CA THR A 1015 -6.39 -56.36 35.81
C THR A 1015 -5.69 -55.03 35.62
N THR A 1016 -4.78 -54.91 34.66
CA THR A 1016 -4.01 -53.68 34.42
C THR A 1016 -4.69 -52.71 33.44
N VAL A 1017 -5.71 -53.15 32.70
CA VAL A 1017 -6.39 -52.34 31.68
C VAL A 1017 -6.97 -51.04 32.26
N PRO A 1018 -7.71 -51.06 33.40
CA PRO A 1018 -8.29 -49.83 33.94
C PRO A 1018 -7.25 -48.78 34.34
N ALA A 1019 -6.07 -49.21 34.81
CA ALA A 1019 -4.98 -48.31 35.16
C ALA A 1019 -4.32 -47.68 33.92
N ARG A 1020 -4.19 -48.45 32.84
CA ARG A 1020 -3.71 -47.96 31.54
C ARG A 1020 -4.72 -46.99 30.90
N ASP A 1021 -6.01 -47.30 30.97
CA ASP A 1021 -7.10 -46.42 30.54
C ASP A 1021 -7.06 -45.08 31.29
N ALA A 1022 -6.91 -45.12 32.62
CA ALA A 1022 -6.80 -43.92 33.44
C ALA A 1022 -5.55 -43.08 33.08
N LEU A 1023 -4.39 -43.72 32.88
CA LEU A 1023 -3.18 -43.03 32.46
C LEU A 1023 -3.34 -42.39 31.06
N TYR A 1024 -3.99 -43.09 30.13
CA TYR A 1024 -4.27 -42.55 28.79
C TYR A 1024 -5.23 -41.36 28.83
N ALA A 1025 -6.23 -41.39 29.71
CA ALA A 1025 -7.12 -40.26 29.93
C ALA A 1025 -6.35 -39.03 30.46
N GLU A 1026 -5.43 -39.21 31.42
CA GLU A 1026 -4.57 -38.14 31.94
C GLU A 1026 -3.62 -37.57 30.87
N LEU A 1027 -2.99 -38.44 30.07
CA LEU A 1027 -2.11 -38.01 28.96
C LEU A 1027 -2.90 -37.23 27.90
N THR A 1028 -4.14 -37.66 27.61
CA THR A 1028 -5.05 -36.93 26.70
C THR A 1028 -5.41 -35.56 27.27
N ALA A 1029 -5.70 -35.46 28.58
CA ALA A 1029 -5.97 -34.19 29.24
C ALA A 1029 -4.76 -33.23 29.23
N LEU A 1030 -3.54 -33.79 29.21
CA LEU A 1030 -2.28 -33.03 29.08
C LEU A 1030 -1.91 -32.69 27.63
N GLY A 1031 -2.76 -33.01 26.64
CA GLY A 1031 -2.54 -32.71 25.23
C GLY A 1031 -1.57 -33.66 24.51
N VAL A 1032 -1.19 -34.78 25.13
CA VAL A 1032 -0.32 -35.81 24.57
C VAL A 1032 -1.18 -37.05 24.30
N ALA A 1033 -1.78 -37.15 23.11
CA ALA A 1033 -2.77 -38.18 22.78
C ALA A 1033 -2.20 -39.28 21.84
N PRO A 1034 -1.57 -40.34 22.37
CA PRO A 1034 -1.26 -41.52 21.57
C PRO A 1034 -2.56 -42.25 21.14
N PRO A 1035 -2.60 -42.86 19.93
CA PRO A 1035 -3.85 -43.28 19.29
C PRO A 1035 -4.53 -44.51 19.94
N SER A 1036 -3.78 -45.39 20.63
CA SER A 1036 -4.31 -46.54 21.37
C SER A 1036 -3.21 -47.18 22.23
N HIS A 1037 -3.55 -47.72 23.41
CA HIS A 1037 -2.63 -48.59 24.16
C HIS A 1037 -2.82 -50.08 23.89
N ASP A 1038 -3.85 -50.45 23.12
CA ASP A 1038 -4.31 -51.82 22.86
C ASP A 1038 -4.59 -52.62 24.16
N ARG A 1039 -5.61 -53.48 24.15
CA ARG A 1039 -5.92 -54.30 25.33
C ARG A 1039 -4.86 -55.37 25.57
N LEU A 1040 -4.03 -55.68 24.56
CA LEU A 1040 -2.97 -56.69 24.59
C LEU A 1040 -3.51 -58.12 24.82
N ASP A 1041 -4.77 -58.37 24.41
CA ASP A 1041 -5.43 -59.69 24.54
C ASP A 1041 -4.62 -60.78 23.82
N GLY A 1042 -4.03 -60.47 22.66
CA GLY A 1042 -3.17 -61.39 21.93
C GLY A 1042 -1.88 -61.75 22.68
N PHE A 1043 -1.32 -60.82 23.45
CA PHE A 1043 -0.11 -61.05 24.26
C PHE A 1043 -0.42 -61.91 25.50
N ALA A 1044 -1.58 -61.67 26.12
CA ALA A 1044 -2.11 -62.54 27.18
C ALA A 1044 -2.36 -63.96 26.65
N ALA A 1045 -2.94 -64.09 25.45
CA ALA A 1045 -3.16 -65.38 24.80
C ALA A 1045 -1.85 -66.10 24.50
N LEU A 1046 -0.83 -65.42 23.95
CA LEU A 1046 0.50 -66.00 23.71
C LEU A 1046 1.15 -66.53 25.00
N ALA A 1047 0.98 -65.81 26.11
CA ALA A 1047 1.44 -66.26 27.42
C ALA A 1047 0.72 -67.52 27.89
N ALA A 1048 -0.61 -67.57 27.73
CA ALA A 1048 -1.44 -68.71 28.08
C ALA A 1048 -1.18 -69.94 27.18
N THR A 1049 -0.80 -69.74 25.91
CA THR A 1049 -0.52 -70.83 24.95
C THR A 1049 0.91 -71.38 25.04
N GLY A 1050 1.71 -70.94 26.01
CA GLY A 1050 3.04 -71.50 26.27
C GLY A 1050 4.18 -70.98 25.40
N ALA A 1051 4.01 -69.82 24.74
CA ALA A 1051 5.08 -69.21 23.92
C ALA A 1051 6.33 -68.88 24.76
N PHE A 1052 6.15 -68.45 26.02
CA PHE A 1052 7.24 -68.18 26.96
C PHE A 1052 7.86 -69.43 27.61
N THR A 1053 7.41 -70.62 27.19
CA THR A 1053 7.94 -71.91 27.60
C THR A 1053 8.38 -72.76 26.40
N SER A 1054 8.64 -72.12 25.26
CA SER A 1054 9.15 -72.76 24.06
C SER A 1054 10.67 -72.60 23.95
N GLU A 1055 11.35 -73.56 23.31
CA GLU A 1055 12.79 -73.44 23.05
C GLU A 1055 13.10 -72.18 22.21
N PRO A 1056 14.18 -71.44 22.52
CA PRO A 1056 15.27 -71.79 23.43
C PRO A 1056 15.07 -71.31 24.89
N LEU A 1057 13.91 -70.76 25.25
CA LEU A 1057 13.68 -70.16 26.58
C LEU A 1057 13.62 -71.19 27.74
N THR A 1058 13.57 -72.47 27.42
CA THR A 1058 13.56 -73.60 28.36
C THR A 1058 14.82 -74.47 28.31
N ILE A 1059 15.82 -74.11 27.50
CA ILE A 1059 17.09 -74.86 27.35
C ILE A 1059 18.12 -74.37 28.37
#